data_AF-A0A8J4WRN0-F1
#
_entry.id   AF-A0A8J4WRN0-F1
#
_cell.length_a   1.000
_cell.length_b   1.000
_cell.length_c   1.000
_cell.angle_alpha   90.00
_cell.angle_beta   90.00
_cell.angle_gamma   90.00
#
_symmetry.space_group_name_H-M   'P 1'
#
loop_
_entity.id
_entity.type
_entity.pdbx_description
1 polymer ?
#
loop_
_entity_poly.entity_id
_entity_poly.type
_entity_poly.pdbx_seq_one_letter_code
_entity_poly.pdbx_strand_id
1 'polypeptide(L)'
;MPLMDGLELSKQARKTQQNVKIVICSGYDEFEYARSAIRLGVVNYLLKPLVREEFLQVMEDITQIRPYGGETGSASVRYSSESAGCFMIGWIKSKFNDIKFRNKLLLSHLVIALIPILLLGLLSFIQSYRIQMKELRSEAEASLEQVANIMDYKINRYNTLSEFMVLNRDLSQIFTKDYEENYYNMYLDFRDILEPLISNIRLMDDDIEAITFYTSGELLGIRNNILPIGDLKSKAWYDGFRGRRWIVDGEKLYLVQELISNPKDSNFMVISIQHDSIFADLDNLSEHVAVHIEDAKQHVIFQKNHERAVGAVGLKVGDPGDLSLSRSLASNGWTIHYNLLNTNAYANAMGIFQITLFVIILSLIITFLLIYVISNNFTQRIIHIKNKVDKVERNNLDVIIRSSSRDEFGELTNGIGKMLKRINSLISQVYHAEIAKQESEYNNRIGESIKLMVRDNGVGMMPVQAALLLTGENGGGCTGGNNDSAQPQVSDQDYEPYGKYETPVEFTIGRNTNHVNNLPSGDTIEDNLATRYVEDRVNVKAKVAWETDDMDQKLSLSMTTGDLPDVMLVSREIFNQLVDNDLIADMTEVYEKTASEGVKNIYGSYGDLLLNQVKVDGKIMGLPMTNIGNQHQLLWVRKDWVDKVGAKLPETVEDVWNLARTFVEKDVSGTGKTVGMVMDSNAMNFTPIFAAHGAFPMNWIQKDGQVEYGSVQPEVKQALTELSAMYKEGLIDKQFAVRSNEEKEALVINGQAGMLFNPWWIGYTNYKDSIKQDPEAVWVAVSAPVDENGKFKTIRQDPVGGGIVVVKKDFGHPEAIMKSINLTTDFLYSLTEDAINYKKEHPDELLTDASRWNNDPTQIPMQVDYDDVLKRYYDDLIKADKAGDASAVQEDRVVSFKAYQEFKEKGNAIDANTYGEYLSRIEGQREANNPNLEVIPAGFYGTTETMKLKWANLQKLEEETMLKIIMGEASVDEFDTFVDTWKRTGGDEITEEVNEMSSR
;
A
#
# COMPACT_ATOMS: atom_id res chain seq x y z
N MET A 1 88.63 16.65 -7.23
CA MET A 1 89.44 16.84 -8.46
C MET A 1 90.85 17.26 -8.03
N PRO A 2 91.93 17.01 -8.78
CA PRO A 2 93.29 17.08 -8.21
C PRO A 2 93.83 18.50 -7.90
N LEU A 3 93.23 19.56 -8.44
CA LEU A 3 93.75 20.94 -8.36
C LEU A 3 92.76 21.96 -7.75
N MET A 4 91.49 21.59 -7.61
CA MET A 4 90.41 22.40 -7.01
C MET A 4 89.23 21.50 -6.64
N ASP A 5 88.29 22.01 -5.84
CA ASP A 5 87.06 21.31 -5.45
C ASP A 5 85.82 21.84 -6.19
N GLY A 6 84.63 21.32 -5.84
CA GLY A 6 83.37 21.73 -6.49
C GLY A 6 82.93 23.15 -6.14
N LEU A 7 83.26 23.64 -4.93
CA LEU A 7 82.89 24.97 -4.47
C LEU A 7 83.76 26.05 -5.12
N GLU A 8 85.08 25.86 -5.17
CA GLU A 8 85.99 26.82 -5.79
C GLU A 8 85.79 26.87 -7.32
N LEU A 9 85.49 25.74 -7.96
CA LEU A 9 85.05 25.71 -9.36
C LEU A 9 83.76 26.51 -9.59
N SER A 10 82.74 26.32 -8.74
CA SER A 10 81.46 27.06 -8.83
C SER A 10 81.65 28.58 -8.67
N LYS A 11 82.52 28.96 -7.74
CA LYS A 11 82.93 30.34 -7.43
C LYS A 11 83.74 30.98 -8.56
N GLN A 12 84.51 30.20 -9.34
CA GLN A 12 85.16 30.67 -10.56
C GLN A 12 84.18 30.77 -11.74
N ALA A 13 83.30 29.78 -11.92
CA ALA A 13 82.29 29.78 -12.98
C ALA A 13 81.39 31.02 -12.93
N ARG A 14 80.91 31.40 -11.73
CA ARG A 14 80.12 32.63 -11.54
C ARG A 14 80.85 33.95 -11.84
N LYS A 15 82.19 33.98 -11.81
CA LYS A 15 82.97 35.17 -12.22
C LYS A 15 83.02 35.34 -13.74
N THR A 16 82.97 34.24 -14.48
CA THR A 16 83.06 34.23 -15.95
C THR A 16 81.68 34.26 -16.61
N GLN A 17 80.66 33.67 -15.98
CA GLN A 17 79.27 33.68 -16.45
C GLN A 17 78.31 33.93 -15.27
N GLN A 18 77.71 35.12 -15.22
CA GLN A 18 76.90 35.55 -14.07
C GLN A 18 75.59 34.75 -13.89
N ASN A 19 75.04 34.24 -15.01
CA ASN A 19 73.75 33.54 -15.09
C ASN A 19 73.87 32.01 -15.24
N VAL A 20 75.04 31.42 -15.00
CA VAL A 20 75.21 29.96 -15.07
C VAL A 20 74.43 29.27 -13.94
N LYS A 21 73.56 28.30 -14.30
CA LYS A 21 72.84 27.45 -13.36
C LYS A 21 73.76 26.29 -12.96
N ILE A 22 73.99 26.10 -11.66
CA ILE A 22 74.94 25.11 -11.11
C ILE A 22 74.18 24.14 -10.21
N VAL A 23 74.47 22.84 -10.31
CA VAL A 23 74.02 21.79 -9.38
C VAL A 23 75.27 21.04 -8.89
N ILE A 24 75.31 20.67 -7.61
CA ILE A 24 76.40 19.89 -7.02
C ILE A 24 75.90 18.51 -6.64
N CYS A 25 76.53 17.46 -7.16
CA CYS A 25 76.23 16.06 -6.81
C CYS A 25 77.39 15.45 -6.00
N SER A 26 77.25 15.44 -4.66
CA SER A 26 78.31 15.16 -3.68
C SER A 26 78.22 13.75 -3.08
N GLY A 27 79.36 13.21 -2.64
CA GLY A 27 79.42 12.03 -1.76
C GLY A 27 79.68 12.37 -0.29
N TYR A 28 79.79 13.66 0.05
CA TYR A 28 79.94 14.17 1.40
C TYR A 28 78.60 14.74 1.88
N ASP A 29 78.16 14.34 3.06
CA ASP A 29 76.94 14.76 3.76
C ASP A 29 77.18 15.90 4.78
N GLU A 30 78.41 16.43 4.83
CA GLU A 30 78.81 17.50 5.73
C GLU A 30 78.03 18.81 5.53
N PHE A 31 77.30 19.22 6.57
CA PHE A 31 76.43 20.40 6.58
C PHE A 31 77.14 21.72 6.20
N GLU A 32 78.41 21.90 6.58
CA GLU A 32 79.22 23.07 6.21
C GLU A 32 79.48 23.16 4.69
N TYR A 33 79.63 22.02 4.01
CA TYR A 33 79.86 21.97 2.57
C TYR A 33 78.58 22.36 1.80
N ALA A 34 77.43 21.83 2.21
CA ALA A 34 76.12 22.22 1.68
C ALA A 34 75.79 23.70 1.95
N ARG A 35 76.04 24.20 3.18
CA ARG A 35 75.84 25.61 3.53
C ARG A 35 76.73 26.55 2.70
N SER A 36 77.92 26.11 2.32
CA SER A 36 78.83 26.84 1.45
C SER A 36 78.37 26.84 -0.01
N ALA A 37 77.80 25.75 -0.52
CA ALA A 37 77.18 25.70 -1.84
C ALA A 37 76.01 26.69 -1.96
N ILE A 38 75.12 26.73 -0.97
CA ILE A 38 73.97 27.65 -0.94
C ILE A 38 74.44 29.11 -0.95
N ARG A 39 75.50 29.46 -0.20
CA ARG A 39 76.10 30.82 -0.20
C ARG A 39 76.70 31.24 -1.56
N LEU A 40 77.06 30.28 -2.42
CA LEU A 40 77.49 30.54 -3.80
C LEU A 40 76.32 30.62 -4.79
N GLY A 41 75.07 30.49 -4.34
CA GLY A 41 73.88 30.50 -5.18
C GLY A 41 73.85 29.32 -6.16
N VAL A 42 74.28 28.14 -5.71
CA VAL A 42 74.06 26.87 -6.40
C VAL A 42 72.55 26.58 -6.38
N VAL A 43 71.99 26.07 -7.48
CA VAL A 43 70.54 25.88 -7.66
C VAL A 43 70.02 24.70 -6.84
N ASN A 44 70.77 23.59 -6.79
CA ASN A 44 70.46 22.47 -5.91
C ASN A 44 71.72 21.64 -5.54
N TYR A 45 71.63 20.87 -4.45
CA TYR A 45 72.69 20.03 -3.90
C TYR A 45 72.13 18.61 -3.66
N LEU A 46 72.65 17.64 -4.40
CA LEU A 46 72.21 16.24 -4.36
C LEU A 46 73.29 15.34 -3.77
N LEU A 47 72.87 14.34 -2.99
CA LEU A 47 73.76 13.33 -2.41
C LEU A 47 73.90 12.11 -3.32
N LYS A 48 74.98 11.33 -3.12
CA LYS A 48 75.24 10.08 -3.84
C LYS A 48 75.01 8.87 -2.94
N PRO A 49 74.43 7.76 -3.45
CA PRO A 49 73.99 7.54 -4.84
C PRO A 49 72.76 8.39 -5.19
N LEU A 50 72.73 8.91 -6.44
CA LEU A 50 71.65 9.80 -6.90
C LEU A 50 70.34 9.03 -7.08
N VAL A 51 69.26 9.50 -6.46
CA VAL A 51 67.91 9.00 -6.71
C VAL A 51 67.41 9.52 -8.06
N ARG A 52 66.89 8.63 -8.91
CA ARG A 52 66.54 8.95 -10.31
C ARG A 52 65.45 10.02 -10.42
N GLU A 53 64.42 9.93 -9.58
CA GLU A 53 63.26 10.83 -9.61
C GLU A 53 63.63 12.23 -9.12
N GLU A 54 64.35 12.31 -7.99
CA GLU A 54 64.89 13.56 -7.45
C GLU A 54 65.80 14.28 -8.46
N PHE A 55 66.70 13.54 -9.12
CA PHE A 55 67.56 14.11 -10.17
C PHE A 55 66.75 14.62 -11.39
N LEU A 56 65.71 13.90 -11.82
CA LEU A 56 64.86 14.33 -12.92
C LEU A 56 64.09 15.61 -12.57
N GLN A 57 63.52 15.69 -11.36
CA GLN A 57 62.76 16.87 -10.93
C GLN A 57 63.63 18.13 -10.82
N VAL A 58 64.86 18.01 -10.29
CA VAL A 58 65.83 19.12 -10.26
C VAL A 58 66.19 19.60 -11.67
N MET A 59 66.31 18.68 -12.64
CA MET A 59 66.56 19.06 -14.04
C MET A 59 65.35 19.75 -14.67
N GLU A 60 64.12 19.35 -14.34
CA GLU A 60 62.89 19.99 -14.83
C GLU A 60 62.75 21.42 -14.29
N ASP A 61 62.88 21.63 -12.97
CA ASP A 61 62.88 22.96 -12.32
C ASP A 61 63.89 23.92 -12.97
N ILE A 62 65.08 23.41 -13.30
CA ILE A 62 66.15 24.16 -13.97
C ILE A 62 65.73 24.65 -15.36
N THR A 63 64.91 23.89 -16.09
CA THR A 63 64.44 24.28 -17.44
C THR A 63 63.27 25.28 -17.41
N GLN A 64 62.42 25.25 -16.39
CA GLN A 64 61.23 26.13 -16.28
C GLN A 64 61.58 27.62 -16.08
N ILE A 65 62.72 27.94 -15.44
CA ILE A 65 63.11 29.32 -15.12
C ILE A 65 63.62 30.07 -16.37
N ARG A 66 62.75 30.85 -17.02
CA ARG A 66 63.07 31.85 -18.07
C ARG A 66 63.55 33.20 -17.49
N PRO A 67 64.45 33.94 -18.17
CA PRO A 67 64.79 35.32 -17.82
C PRO A 67 63.70 36.32 -18.26
N TYR A 68 63.69 37.50 -17.65
CA TYR A 68 62.63 38.51 -17.77
C TYR A 68 63.08 39.71 -18.64
N GLY A 69 62.25 40.15 -19.59
CA GLY A 69 62.39 41.45 -20.28
C GLY A 69 62.12 41.46 -21.79
N GLY A 70 61.50 42.53 -22.28
CA GLY A 70 61.38 42.88 -23.71
C GLY A 70 60.03 42.54 -24.36
N GLU A 71 59.24 43.57 -24.69
CA GLU A 71 58.04 43.45 -25.52
C GLU A 71 58.36 43.60 -27.02
N THR A 72 57.64 42.91 -27.90
CA THR A 72 56.79 43.50 -28.98
C THR A 72 56.18 42.41 -29.88
N GLY A 73 55.09 42.73 -30.60
CA GLY A 73 54.17 41.81 -31.29
C GLY A 73 54.76 40.75 -32.25
N SER A 74 54.00 39.74 -32.67
CA SER A 74 52.62 39.85 -33.16
C SER A 74 51.96 38.48 -33.47
N ALA A 75 50.72 38.50 -34.02
CA ALA A 75 50.05 37.40 -34.75
C ALA A 75 49.54 36.14 -33.97
N SER A 76 48.34 36.28 -33.39
CA SER A 76 47.18 35.37 -33.53
C SER A 76 47.33 33.83 -33.39
N VAL A 77 46.76 33.27 -32.31
CA VAL A 77 46.05 31.96 -32.31
C VAL A 77 44.75 32.08 -31.49
N ARG A 78 43.77 31.24 -31.85
CA ARG A 78 42.39 31.08 -31.33
C ARG A 78 42.27 31.09 -29.80
N TYR A 79 41.17 31.66 -29.29
CA TYR A 79 40.67 31.42 -27.93
C TYR A 79 39.98 30.05 -27.83
N SER A 80 40.35 29.23 -26.83
CA SER A 80 39.49 28.19 -26.24
C SER A 80 38.88 28.71 -24.92
N SER A 81 37.75 28.14 -24.49
CA SER A 81 36.92 28.67 -23.40
C SER A 81 37.31 28.20 -21.99
N GLU A 82 38.56 27.82 -21.76
CA GLU A 82 39.00 27.13 -20.52
C GLU A 82 39.48 28.08 -19.39
N SER A 83 39.67 29.36 -19.68
CA SER A 83 40.33 30.31 -18.76
C SER A 83 39.50 30.68 -17.52
N ALA A 84 38.17 30.56 -17.56
CA ALA A 84 37.29 30.91 -16.43
C ALA A 84 37.43 29.96 -15.23
N GLY A 85 37.42 28.64 -15.48
CA GLY A 85 37.50 27.63 -14.42
C GLY A 85 38.84 27.65 -13.68
N CYS A 86 39.94 27.80 -14.42
CA CYS A 86 41.28 27.77 -13.84
C CYS A 86 41.54 28.96 -12.87
N PHE A 87 41.03 30.16 -13.20
CA PHE A 87 41.10 31.33 -12.33
C PHE A 87 40.32 31.13 -11.02
N MET A 88 39.11 30.55 -11.12
CA MET A 88 38.26 30.28 -9.96
C MET A 88 38.89 29.22 -9.03
N ILE A 89 39.44 28.14 -9.60
CA ILE A 89 40.15 27.09 -8.85
C ILE A 89 41.41 27.65 -8.16
N GLY A 90 42.17 28.52 -8.82
CA GLY A 90 43.34 29.18 -8.23
C GLY A 90 42.98 30.06 -7.03
N TRP A 91 41.94 30.87 -7.15
CA TRP A 91 41.43 31.72 -6.07
C TRP A 91 40.91 30.91 -4.87
N ILE A 92 40.15 29.84 -5.14
CA ILE A 92 39.67 28.90 -4.11
C ILE A 92 40.85 28.22 -3.40
N LYS A 93 41.86 27.71 -4.14
CA LYS A 93 43.05 27.08 -3.53
C LYS A 93 43.82 28.05 -2.62
N SER A 94 43.99 29.31 -3.02
CA SER A 94 44.60 30.34 -2.16
C SER A 94 43.78 30.52 -0.87
N LYS A 95 42.49 30.83 -0.98
CA LYS A 95 41.63 31.04 0.19
C LYS A 95 41.52 29.82 1.10
N PHE A 96 41.55 28.61 0.55
CA PHE A 96 41.49 27.36 1.32
C PHE A 96 42.79 27.05 2.08
N ASN A 97 43.93 27.64 1.69
CA ASN A 97 45.22 27.41 2.35
C ASN A 97 45.46 28.28 3.58
N ASP A 98 44.93 29.50 3.62
CA ASP A 98 45.08 30.41 4.77
C ASP A 98 44.11 30.11 5.93
N ILE A 99 43.19 29.16 5.75
CA ILE A 99 42.16 28.79 6.74
C ILE A 99 42.71 27.80 7.78
N LYS A 100 42.50 28.11 9.07
CA LYS A 100 42.83 27.23 10.21
C LYS A 100 42.24 25.83 10.01
N PHE A 101 43.05 24.79 10.21
CA PHE A 101 42.74 23.38 9.93
C PHE A 101 41.32 22.93 10.31
N ARG A 102 40.84 23.25 11.52
CA ARG A 102 39.46 22.98 11.99
C ARG A 102 38.38 23.45 11.02
N ASN A 103 38.50 24.68 10.55
CA ASN A 103 37.54 25.31 9.64
C ASN A 103 37.70 24.76 8.21
N LYS A 104 38.92 24.35 7.83
CA LYS A 104 39.22 23.68 6.55
C LYS A 104 38.53 22.31 6.47
N LEU A 105 38.60 21.54 7.56
CA LEU A 105 37.92 20.25 7.74
C LEU A 105 36.39 20.40 7.76
N LEU A 106 35.87 21.42 8.46
CA LEU A 106 34.43 21.73 8.50
C LEU A 106 33.88 22.00 7.09
N LEU A 107 34.55 22.86 6.33
CA LEU A 107 34.09 23.27 5.00
C LEU A 107 34.10 22.11 4.00
N SER A 108 35.12 21.23 4.03
CA SER A 108 35.20 20.11 3.09
C SER A 108 34.08 19.08 3.30
N HIS A 109 33.79 18.71 4.55
CA HIS A 109 32.76 17.71 4.85
C HIS A 109 31.34 18.26 4.62
N LEU A 110 31.10 19.54 4.92
CA LEU A 110 29.80 20.17 4.67
C LEU A 110 29.46 20.22 3.18
N VAL A 111 30.42 20.51 2.29
CA VAL A 111 30.19 20.49 0.83
C VAL A 111 29.87 19.08 0.34
N ILE A 112 30.55 18.05 0.87
CA ILE A 112 30.31 16.65 0.50
C ILE A 112 28.91 16.19 0.92
N ALA A 113 28.43 16.59 2.10
CA ALA A 113 27.09 16.23 2.58
C ALA A 113 25.97 17.04 1.90
N LEU A 114 26.21 18.31 1.58
CA LEU A 114 25.20 19.21 1.00
C LEU A 114 24.74 18.77 -0.40
N ILE A 115 25.66 18.27 -1.23
CA ILE A 115 25.37 17.95 -2.65
C ILE A 115 24.35 16.81 -2.79
N PRO A 116 24.51 15.63 -2.15
CA PRO A 116 23.50 14.56 -2.21
C PRO A 116 22.15 14.96 -1.62
N ILE A 117 22.14 15.68 -0.48
CA ILE A 117 20.89 16.09 0.19
C ILE A 117 20.06 17.02 -0.71
N LEU A 118 20.69 18.02 -1.34
CA LEU A 118 19.99 18.91 -2.29
C LEU A 118 19.53 18.18 -3.55
N LEU A 119 20.31 17.23 -4.06
CA LEU A 119 19.99 16.50 -5.28
C LEU A 119 18.82 15.52 -5.07
N LEU A 120 18.81 14.78 -3.96
CA LEU A 120 17.69 13.94 -3.56
C LEU A 120 16.43 14.75 -3.28
N GLY A 121 16.55 15.88 -2.57
CA GLY A 121 15.44 16.79 -2.31
C GLY A 121 14.81 17.36 -3.58
N LEU A 122 15.62 17.74 -4.57
CA LEU A 122 15.15 18.23 -5.87
C LEU A 122 14.43 17.13 -6.68
N LEU A 123 14.97 15.90 -6.69
CA LEU A 123 14.32 14.77 -7.36
C LEU A 123 12.99 14.40 -6.71
N SER A 124 12.96 14.33 -5.38
CA SER A 124 11.75 14.06 -4.58
C SER A 124 10.66 15.10 -4.85
N PHE A 125 11.00 16.40 -4.88
CA PHE A 125 10.06 17.46 -5.23
C PHE A 125 9.51 17.33 -6.65
N ILE A 126 10.37 17.07 -7.65
CA ILE A 126 9.94 16.87 -9.04
C ILE A 126 9.01 15.64 -9.18
N GLN A 127 9.28 14.58 -8.43
CA GLN A 127 8.46 13.37 -8.42
C GLN A 127 7.10 13.60 -7.74
N SER A 128 7.08 14.21 -6.55
CA SER A 128 5.85 14.53 -5.82
C SER A 128 4.92 15.45 -6.61
N TYR A 129 5.46 16.50 -7.23
CA TYR A 129 4.70 17.40 -8.11
C TYR A 129 4.08 16.66 -9.30
N ARG A 130 4.82 15.75 -9.93
CA ARG A 130 4.30 14.94 -11.05
C ARG A 130 3.21 13.96 -10.63
N ILE A 131 3.29 13.39 -9.43
CA ILE A 131 2.28 12.46 -8.91
C ILE A 131 0.97 13.22 -8.65
N GLN A 132 0.99 14.29 -7.83
CA GLN A 132 -0.21 15.09 -7.55
C GLN A 132 -0.85 15.66 -8.83
N MET A 133 -0.06 16.14 -9.80
CA MET A 133 -0.61 16.65 -11.07
C MET A 133 -1.20 15.54 -11.97
N LYS A 134 -0.81 14.28 -11.80
CA LYS A 134 -1.43 13.12 -12.48
C LYS A 134 -2.72 12.70 -11.76
N GLU A 135 -2.67 12.66 -10.43
CA GLU A 135 -3.75 12.27 -9.53
C GLU A 135 -4.96 13.22 -9.65
N LEU A 136 -4.74 14.52 -9.46
CA LEU A 136 -5.74 15.58 -9.65
C LEU A 136 -6.34 15.58 -11.07
N ARG A 137 -5.53 15.26 -12.08
CA ARG A 137 -6.02 15.10 -13.46
C ARG A 137 -6.95 13.89 -13.57
N SER A 138 -6.56 12.74 -13.01
CA SER A 138 -7.36 11.51 -13.05
C SER A 138 -8.69 11.67 -12.31
N GLU A 139 -8.68 12.37 -11.17
CA GLU A 139 -9.87 12.73 -10.40
C GLU A 139 -10.83 13.62 -11.22
N ALA A 140 -10.30 14.66 -11.88
CA ALA A 140 -11.10 15.55 -12.71
C ALA A 140 -11.58 14.91 -14.02
N GLU A 141 -10.80 14.01 -14.62
CA GLU A 141 -11.22 13.21 -15.79
C GLU A 141 -12.36 12.25 -15.40
N ALA A 142 -12.26 11.57 -14.26
CA ALA A 142 -13.33 10.70 -13.74
C ALA A 142 -14.60 11.49 -13.34
N SER A 143 -14.45 12.64 -12.69
CA SER A 143 -15.59 13.50 -12.32
C SER A 143 -16.31 14.06 -13.54
N LEU A 144 -15.58 14.52 -14.56
CA LEU A 144 -16.15 14.93 -15.84
C LEU A 144 -16.87 13.76 -16.55
N GLU A 145 -16.30 12.55 -16.52
CA GLU A 145 -16.94 11.36 -17.10
C GLU A 145 -18.25 11.02 -16.36
N GLN A 146 -18.24 10.99 -15.03
CA GLN A 146 -19.43 10.75 -14.21
C GLN A 146 -20.53 11.79 -14.48
N VAL A 147 -20.19 13.08 -14.43
CA VAL A 147 -21.11 14.19 -14.71
C VAL A 147 -21.71 14.06 -16.12
N ALA A 148 -20.87 13.85 -17.13
CA ALA A 148 -21.32 13.73 -18.50
C ALA A 148 -22.19 12.48 -18.72
N ASN A 149 -21.89 11.35 -18.06
CA ASN A 149 -22.72 10.14 -18.13
C ASN A 149 -24.11 10.36 -17.49
N ILE A 150 -24.18 11.04 -16.33
CA ILE A 150 -25.45 11.39 -15.67
C ILE A 150 -26.28 12.34 -16.57
N MET A 151 -25.63 13.34 -17.18
CA MET A 151 -26.30 14.27 -18.10
C MET A 151 -26.78 13.56 -19.37
N ASP A 152 -25.95 12.72 -20.01
CA ASP A 152 -26.37 11.94 -21.18
C ASP A 152 -27.54 11.01 -20.85
N TYR A 153 -27.56 10.38 -19.67
CA TYR A 153 -28.70 9.58 -19.20
C TYR A 153 -29.98 10.42 -19.06
N LYS A 154 -29.91 11.56 -18.35
CA LYS A 154 -31.05 12.47 -18.15
C LYS A 154 -31.59 13.01 -19.47
N ILE A 155 -30.72 13.47 -20.36
CA ILE A 155 -31.10 13.99 -21.69
C ILE A 155 -31.67 12.86 -22.55
N ASN A 156 -31.11 11.65 -22.48
CA ASN A 156 -31.61 10.53 -23.26
C ASN A 156 -32.98 10.01 -22.76
N ARG A 157 -33.31 10.12 -21.46
CA ARG A 157 -34.67 9.87 -20.91
C ARG A 157 -35.73 10.63 -21.72
N TYR A 158 -35.53 11.93 -21.87
CA TYR A 158 -36.47 12.80 -22.61
C TYR A 158 -36.40 12.60 -24.13
N ASN A 159 -35.23 12.33 -24.71
CA ASN A 159 -35.12 11.94 -26.13
C ASN A 159 -36.01 10.71 -26.43
N THR A 160 -35.89 9.67 -25.61
CA THR A 160 -36.64 8.41 -25.75
C THR A 160 -38.14 8.61 -25.48
N LEU A 161 -38.51 9.42 -24.48
CA LEU A 161 -39.90 9.80 -24.23
C LEU A 161 -40.53 10.51 -25.44
N SER A 162 -39.84 11.51 -25.98
CA SER A 162 -40.26 12.24 -27.18
C SER A 162 -40.41 11.31 -28.39
N GLU A 163 -39.50 10.35 -28.55
CA GLU A 163 -39.52 9.36 -29.62
C GLU A 163 -40.67 8.36 -29.46
N PHE A 164 -40.92 7.85 -28.25
CA PHE A 164 -42.08 7.02 -27.92
C PHE A 164 -43.40 7.74 -28.21
N MET A 165 -43.53 9.01 -27.85
CA MET A 165 -44.72 9.81 -28.17
C MET A 165 -44.91 9.92 -29.69
N VAL A 166 -43.87 10.25 -30.47
CA VAL A 166 -44.01 10.43 -31.93
C VAL A 166 -44.22 9.12 -32.69
N LEU A 167 -43.68 8.01 -32.18
CA LEU A 167 -43.93 6.67 -32.71
C LEU A 167 -45.28 6.10 -32.26
N ASN A 168 -45.98 6.74 -31.31
CA ASN A 168 -47.34 6.36 -30.95
C ASN A 168 -48.29 6.60 -32.14
N ARG A 169 -48.77 5.49 -32.72
CA ARG A 169 -49.63 5.49 -33.90
C ARG A 169 -50.90 6.31 -33.71
N ASP A 170 -51.52 6.19 -32.55
CA ASP A 170 -52.82 6.81 -32.28
C ASP A 170 -52.65 8.32 -32.11
N LEU A 171 -51.55 8.76 -31.47
CA LEU A 171 -51.14 10.17 -31.43
C LEU A 171 -50.91 10.75 -32.82
N SER A 172 -50.14 10.06 -33.67
CA SER A 172 -49.88 10.50 -35.05
C SER A 172 -51.17 10.56 -35.90
N GLN A 173 -52.13 9.66 -35.65
CA GLN A 173 -53.44 9.71 -36.31
C GLN A 173 -54.25 10.96 -35.93
N ILE A 174 -54.23 11.42 -34.66
CA ILE A 174 -54.92 12.66 -34.26
C ILE A 174 -54.44 13.86 -35.08
N PHE A 175 -53.12 13.98 -35.30
CA PHE A 175 -52.52 15.09 -36.06
C PHE A 175 -52.52 14.92 -37.59
N THR A 176 -53.16 13.87 -38.11
CA THR A 176 -53.26 13.60 -39.57
C THR A 176 -54.67 13.26 -40.06
N LYS A 177 -55.65 13.16 -39.15
CA LYS A 177 -57.07 12.89 -39.40
C LYS A 177 -57.81 14.18 -39.78
N ASP A 178 -58.74 14.03 -40.71
CA ASP A 178 -59.67 15.07 -41.14
C ASP A 178 -60.89 15.08 -40.20
N TYR A 179 -61.36 16.26 -39.81
CA TYR A 179 -62.43 16.45 -38.84
C TYR A 179 -63.59 17.35 -39.34
N GLU A 180 -63.53 17.88 -40.57
CA GLU A 180 -64.52 18.83 -41.13
C GLU A 180 -65.97 18.32 -40.96
N GLU A 181 -66.21 17.01 -41.13
CA GLU A 181 -67.54 16.40 -41.03
C GLU A 181 -67.91 15.85 -39.65
N ASN A 182 -67.00 15.75 -38.66
CA ASN A 182 -67.30 15.10 -37.38
C ASN A 182 -66.44 15.53 -36.16
N TYR A 183 -66.77 16.70 -35.60
CA TYR A 183 -66.22 17.20 -34.34
C TYR A 183 -66.47 16.32 -33.09
N TYR A 184 -67.42 15.37 -33.12
CA TYR A 184 -67.65 14.47 -31.97
C TYR A 184 -66.55 13.41 -31.87
N ASN A 185 -66.12 12.84 -33.01
CA ASN A 185 -64.97 11.93 -33.04
C ASN A 185 -63.69 12.63 -32.55
N MET A 186 -63.49 13.89 -32.96
CA MET A 186 -62.39 14.74 -32.49
C MET A 186 -62.37 14.85 -30.95
N TYR A 187 -63.52 15.15 -30.33
CA TYR A 187 -63.64 15.22 -28.87
C TYR A 187 -63.30 13.88 -28.19
N LEU A 188 -63.71 12.75 -28.76
CA LEU A 188 -63.34 11.42 -28.24
C LEU A 188 -61.84 11.17 -28.32
N ASP A 189 -61.20 11.42 -29.47
CA ASP A 189 -59.75 11.19 -29.63
C ASP A 189 -58.94 12.04 -28.63
N PHE A 190 -59.37 13.29 -28.36
CA PHE A 190 -58.74 14.13 -27.33
C PHE A 190 -58.93 13.58 -25.91
N ARG A 191 -60.16 13.20 -25.54
CA ARG A 191 -60.52 12.75 -24.18
C ARG A 191 -59.95 11.36 -23.85
N ASP A 192 -59.95 10.44 -24.82
CA ASP A 192 -59.66 9.02 -24.59
C ASP A 192 -58.19 8.66 -24.90
N ILE A 193 -57.47 9.51 -25.65
CA ILE A 193 -56.10 9.22 -26.10
C ILE A 193 -55.13 10.35 -25.71
N LEU A 194 -55.33 11.59 -26.18
CA LEU A 194 -54.33 12.65 -25.96
C LEU A 194 -54.24 13.11 -24.50
N GLU A 195 -55.37 13.44 -23.87
CA GLU A 195 -55.40 13.94 -22.49
C GLU A 195 -54.85 12.90 -21.49
N PRO A 196 -55.22 11.61 -21.55
CA PRO A 196 -54.61 10.57 -20.72
C PRO A 196 -53.12 10.38 -20.99
N LEU A 197 -52.68 10.38 -22.26
CA LEU A 197 -51.26 10.23 -22.60
C LEU A 197 -50.40 11.34 -21.97
N ILE A 198 -50.79 12.61 -22.15
CA ILE A 198 -50.06 13.75 -21.58
C ILE A 198 -50.12 13.73 -20.04
N SER A 199 -51.28 13.41 -19.47
CA SER A 199 -51.46 13.39 -18.02
C SER A 199 -50.62 12.30 -17.36
N ASN A 200 -50.63 11.09 -17.92
CA ASN A 200 -49.84 9.96 -17.41
C ASN A 200 -48.34 10.25 -17.50
N ILE A 201 -47.87 10.82 -18.63
CA ILE A 201 -46.46 11.18 -18.79
C ILE A 201 -46.02 12.22 -17.73
N ARG A 202 -46.84 13.24 -17.47
CA ARG A 202 -46.56 14.26 -16.45
C ARG A 202 -46.77 13.79 -15.00
N LEU A 203 -47.49 12.69 -14.78
CA LEU A 203 -47.60 12.00 -13.48
C LEU A 203 -46.47 11.00 -13.24
N MET A 204 -45.68 10.67 -14.27
CA MET A 204 -44.49 9.81 -14.18
C MET A 204 -43.18 10.59 -14.15
N ASP A 205 -43.22 11.89 -14.48
CA ASP A 205 -42.06 12.76 -14.60
C ASP A 205 -42.47 14.21 -14.28
N ASP A 206 -42.44 14.57 -12.97
CA ASP A 206 -42.86 15.88 -12.45
C ASP A 206 -41.98 17.04 -12.99
N ASP A 207 -40.78 16.75 -13.49
CA ASP A 207 -39.89 17.73 -14.13
C ASP A 207 -40.49 18.33 -15.43
N ILE A 208 -41.54 17.71 -15.99
CA ILE A 208 -42.20 18.12 -17.24
C ILE A 208 -43.28 19.19 -16.95
N GLU A 209 -42.87 20.45 -17.03
CA GLU A 209 -43.75 21.62 -16.90
C GLU A 209 -44.98 21.53 -17.81
N ALA A 210 -44.78 21.22 -19.10
CA ALA A 210 -45.84 21.20 -20.12
C ALA A 210 -45.46 20.42 -21.39
N ILE A 211 -46.47 19.84 -22.06
CA ILE A 211 -46.34 19.29 -23.42
C ILE A 211 -47.29 20.04 -24.34
N THR A 212 -46.73 20.75 -25.31
CA THR A 212 -47.44 21.67 -26.23
C THR A 212 -47.28 21.22 -27.68
N PHE A 213 -48.36 21.25 -28.44
CA PHE A 213 -48.39 20.89 -29.86
C PHE A 213 -48.61 22.12 -30.73
N TYR A 214 -47.83 22.26 -31.79
CA TYR A 214 -47.89 23.37 -32.74
C TYR A 214 -48.27 22.83 -34.12
N THR A 215 -49.36 23.36 -34.70
CA THR A 215 -49.96 22.82 -35.93
C THR A 215 -50.46 23.91 -36.88
N SER A 216 -50.65 23.54 -38.16
CA SER A 216 -51.34 24.35 -39.19
C SER A 216 -52.73 23.85 -39.55
N GLY A 217 -53.16 22.69 -39.03
CA GLY A 217 -54.47 22.09 -39.32
C GLY A 217 -55.63 22.65 -38.51
N GLU A 218 -56.79 22.01 -38.60
CA GLU A 218 -58.04 22.45 -37.94
C GLU A 218 -58.01 22.44 -36.40
N LEU A 219 -56.99 21.84 -35.79
CA LEU A 219 -56.96 21.53 -34.36
C LEU A 219 -56.74 22.76 -33.44
N LEU A 220 -56.68 23.96 -34.01
CA LEU A 220 -56.27 25.19 -33.33
C LEU A 220 -57.31 25.70 -32.34
N GLY A 221 -56.87 25.97 -31.11
CA GLY A 221 -57.72 26.54 -30.05
C GLY A 221 -58.67 25.55 -29.37
N ILE A 222 -58.65 24.26 -29.72
CA ILE A 222 -59.47 23.21 -29.07
C ILE A 222 -59.04 22.98 -27.61
N ARG A 223 -57.74 23.17 -27.32
CA ARG A 223 -57.13 23.08 -26.00
C ARG A 223 -56.00 24.11 -25.85
N ASN A 224 -55.72 24.49 -24.61
CA ASN A 224 -54.70 25.50 -24.26
C ASN A 224 -53.27 25.09 -24.66
N ASN A 225 -53.02 23.80 -24.91
CA ASN A 225 -51.73 23.26 -25.33
C ASN A 225 -51.65 22.90 -26.83
N ILE A 226 -52.59 23.39 -27.66
CA ILE A 226 -52.56 23.25 -29.12
C ILE A 226 -52.54 24.66 -29.74
N LEU A 227 -51.38 25.05 -30.26
CA LEU A 227 -51.08 26.41 -30.69
C LEU A 227 -50.83 26.50 -32.21
N PRO A 228 -51.04 27.68 -32.83
CA PRO A 228 -50.65 27.93 -34.21
C PRO A 228 -49.16 27.68 -34.45
N ILE A 229 -48.80 26.99 -35.52
CA ILE A 229 -47.39 26.86 -35.95
C ILE A 229 -46.73 28.22 -36.25
N GLY A 230 -47.53 29.26 -36.49
CA GLY A 230 -47.06 30.65 -36.55
C GLY A 230 -46.39 31.12 -35.26
N ASP A 231 -46.88 30.66 -34.10
CA ASP A 231 -46.36 31.05 -32.79
C ASP A 231 -44.98 30.43 -32.55
N LEU A 232 -44.79 29.16 -32.93
CA LEU A 232 -43.47 28.50 -32.94
C LEU A 232 -42.51 29.21 -33.90
N LYS A 233 -42.97 29.54 -35.11
CA LYS A 233 -42.20 30.28 -36.12
C LYS A 233 -41.91 31.74 -35.73
N SER A 234 -42.56 32.26 -34.68
CA SER A 234 -42.28 33.59 -34.12
C SER A 234 -41.22 33.59 -33.01
N LYS A 235 -40.81 32.41 -32.51
CA LYS A 235 -39.76 32.27 -31.50
C LYS A 235 -38.41 32.67 -32.07
N ALA A 236 -37.66 33.50 -31.35
CA ALA A 236 -36.35 34.02 -31.79
C ALA A 236 -35.30 32.92 -32.07
N TRP A 237 -35.44 31.76 -31.43
CA TRP A 237 -34.57 30.60 -31.59
C TRP A 237 -34.96 29.63 -32.72
N TYR A 238 -36.12 29.82 -33.38
CA TYR A 238 -36.59 28.88 -34.41
C TYR A 238 -35.96 29.18 -35.78
N ASP A 239 -34.89 28.45 -36.12
CA ASP A 239 -34.15 28.59 -37.39
C ASP A 239 -34.71 27.75 -38.57
N GLY A 240 -35.90 27.16 -38.42
CA GLY A 240 -36.53 26.35 -39.49
C GLY A 240 -36.04 24.91 -39.60
N PHE A 241 -35.39 24.38 -38.56
CA PHE A 241 -34.94 23.00 -38.48
C PHE A 241 -36.08 21.95 -38.56
N ARG A 242 -35.68 20.70 -38.78
CA ARG A 242 -36.52 19.50 -38.87
C ARG A 242 -36.02 18.43 -37.90
N GLY A 243 -36.90 17.47 -37.55
CA GLY A 243 -36.59 16.41 -36.58
C GLY A 243 -36.54 16.88 -35.11
N ARG A 244 -35.61 16.31 -34.33
CA ARG A 244 -35.45 16.54 -32.88
C ARG A 244 -34.37 17.60 -32.60
N ARG A 245 -34.60 18.52 -31.66
CA ARG A 245 -33.59 19.46 -31.16
C ARG A 245 -33.89 19.92 -29.73
N TRP A 246 -32.83 20.02 -28.92
CA TRP A 246 -32.84 20.72 -27.64
C TRP A 246 -32.59 22.22 -27.82
N ILE A 247 -33.39 23.05 -27.16
CA ILE A 247 -33.33 24.51 -27.19
C ILE A 247 -33.29 25.03 -25.75
N VAL A 248 -32.48 26.05 -25.51
CA VAL A 248 -32.37 26.78 -24.22
C VAL A 248 -32.72 28.24 -24.49
N ASP A 249 -33.61 28.82 -23.68
CA ASP A 249 -34.19 30.16 -23.89
C ASP A 249 -34.26 30.89 -22.53
N GLY A 250 -33.08 31.31 -22.04
CA GLY A 250 -32.88 31.68 -20.63
C GLY A 250 -32.94 30.45 -19.74
N GLU A 251 -33.56 30.58 -18.56
CA GLU A 251 -33.78 29.50 -17.58
C GLU A 251 -34.83 28.45 -18.05
N LYS A 252 -35.09 28.32 -19.35
CA LYS A 252 -36.12 27.46 -19.92
C LYS A 252 -35.54 26.47 -20.91
N LEU A 253 -35.81 25.19 -20.67
CA LEU A 253 -35.32 24.09 -21.48
C LEU A 253 -36.47 23.47 -22.27
N TYR A 254 -36.31 23.40 -23.59
CA TYR A 254 -37.31 22.86 -24.51
C TYR A 254 -36.73 21.71 -25.34
N LEU A 255 -37.39 20.55 -25.29
CA LEU A 255 -37.18 19.50 -26.29
C LEU A 255 -38.24 19.65 -27.39
N VAL A 256 -37.78 20.03 -28.58
CA VAL A 256 -38.63 20.26 -29.76
C VAL A 256 -38.48 19.08 -30.73
N GLN A 257 -39.61 18.60 -31.24
CA GLN A 257 -39.68 17.40 -32.07
C GLN A 257 -40.70 17.58 -33.20
N GLU A 258 -40.29 17.40 -34.46
CA GLU A 258 -41.22 17.29 -35.59
C GLU A 258 -42.03 15.97 -35.49
N LEU A 259 -43.35 16.08 -35.63
CA LEU A 259 -44.28 14.94 -35.63
C LEU A 259 -44.31 14.25 -37.00
N ILE A 260 -44.61 12.95 -37.01
CA ILE A 260 -44.97 12.21 -38.23
C ILE A 260 -46.31 12.74 -38.73
N SER A 261 -46.24 13.62 -39.74
CA SER A 261 -47.36 14.38 -40.31
C SER A 261 -47.32 14.39 -41.85
N ASN A 262 -48.40 14.86 -42.49
CA ASN A 262 -48.58 14.85 -43.93
C ASN A 262 -47.58 15.81 -44.61
N PRO A 263 -46.84 15.44 -45.69
CA PRO A 263 -45.69 16.23 -46.20
C PRO A 263 -45.92 17.68 -46.67
N LYS A 264 -47.15 18.21 -46.57
CA LYS A 264 -47.48 19.62 -46.79
C LYS A 264 -47.33 20.48 -45.51
N ASP A 265 -47.50 19.87 -44.34
CA ASP A 265 -47.73 20.56 -43.07
C ASP A 265 -46.98 19.84 -41.93
N SER A 266 -45.78 20.33 -41.60
CA SER A 266 -44.97 19.83 -40.47
C SER A 266 -45.59 20.26 -39.14
N ASN A 267 -46.21 19.33 -38.40
CA ASN A 267 -46.63 19.56 -37.02
C ASN A 267 -45.44 19.35 -36.05
N PHE A 268 -45.41 20.04 -34.92
CA PHE A 268 -44.34 19.94 -33.92
C PHE A 268 -44.89 19.70 -32.50
N MET A 269 -44.14 18.95 -31.71
CA MET A 269 -44.31 18.82 -30.25
C MET A 269 -43.18 19.56 -29.55
N VAL A 270 -43.48 20.21 -28.44
CA VAL A 270 -42.52 20.88 -27.56
C VAL A 270 -42.80 20.45 -26.13
N ILE A 271 -41.81 19.79 -25.52
CA ILE A 271 -41.80 19.45 -24.10
C ILE A 271 -41.01 20.55 -23.39
N SER A 272 -41.64 21.22 -22.42
CA SER A 272 -41.02 22.19 -21.51
C SER A 272 -40.59 21.46 -20.25
N ILE A 273 -39.31 21.56 -19.90
CA ILE A 273 -38.64 20.79 -18.84
C ILE A 273 -38.02 21.78 -17.86
N GLN A 274 -38.14 21.52 -16.56
CA GLN A 274 -37.50 22.36 -15.54
C GLN A 274 -35.98 22.31 -15.71
N HIS A 275 -35.34 23.49 -15.80
CA HIS A 275 -33.89 23.64 -15.96
C HIS A 275 -33.09 22.81 -14.94
N ASP A 276 -33.47 22.90 -13.67
CA ASP A 276 -32.70 22.34 -12.57
C ASP A 276 -32.69 20.80 -12.56
N SER A 277 -33.68 20.13 -13.17
CA SER A 277 -33.70 18.65 -13.22
C SER A 277 -32.51 18.09 -14.01
N ILE A 278 -32.03 18.84 -15.01
CA ILE A 278 -30.84 18.52 -15.81
C ILE A 278 -29.56 19.02 -15.13
N PHE A 279 -29.55 20.23 -14.57
CA PHE A 279 -28.32 20.92 -14.19
C PHE A 279 -28.00 20.95 -12.68
N ALA A 280 -28.91 20.59 -11.77
CA ALA A 280 -28.67 20.69 -10.32
C ALA A 280 -27.50 19.82 -9.80
N ASP A 281 -27.13 18.74 -10.50
CA ASP A 281 -25.94 17.95 -10.13
C ASP A 281 -24.64 18.75 -10.34
N LEU A 282 -24.63 19.66 -11.34
CA LEU A 282 -23.54 20.60 -11.57
C LEU A 282 -23.46 21.67 -10.48
N ASP A 283 -24.58 21.94 -9.79
CA ASP A 283 -24.60 22.91 -8.71
C ASP A 283 -23.93 22.41 -7.43
N ASN A 284 -23.86 21.09 -7.24
CA ASN A 284 -23.16 20.45 -6.11
C ASN A 284 -21.64 20.23 -6.36
N LEU A 285 -21.12 20.58 -7.54
CA LEU A 285 -19.68 20.52 -7.83
C LEU A 285 -18.88 21.52 -6.99
N SER A 286 -17.63 21.18 -6.68
CA SER A 286 -16.80 21.94 -5.75
C SER A 286 -16.53 23.38 -6.20
N GLU A 287 -16.31 24.28 -5.24
CA GLU A 287 -15.94 25.70 -5.50
C GLU A 287 -14.60 25.87 -6.26
N HIS A 288 -13.89 24.78 -6.57
CA HIS A 288 -12.60 24.76 -7.24
C HIS A 288 -12.72 24.35 -8.72
N VAL A 289 -13.93 24.09 -9.21
CA VAL A 289 -14.22 23.77 -10.60
C VAL A 289 -15.06 24.88 -11.23
N ALA A 290 -14.71 25.28 -12.45
CA ALA A 290 -15.57 26.09 -13.32
C ALA A 290 -16.06 25.23 -14.49
N VAL A 291 -17.37 24.99 -14.56
CA VAL A 291 -18.03 24.22 -15.62
C VAL A 291 -18.69 25.16 -16.61
N HIS A 292 -18.52 24.85 -17.90
CA HIS A 292 -19.13 25.57 -19.01
C HIS A 292 -19.68 24.56 -20.02
N ILE A 293 -20.92 24.72 -20.47
CA ILE A 293 -21.54 23.83 -21.45
C ILE A 293 -21.90 24.63 -22.71
N GLU A 294 -21.38 24.19 -23.85
CA GLU A 294 -21.57 24.84 -25.17
C GLU A 294 -22.39 23.97 -26.13
N ASP A 295 -23.23 24.59 -26.96
CA ASP A 295 -23.90 23.92 -28.08
C ASP A 295 -22.95 23.74 -29.28
N ALA A 296 -23.36 22.96 -30.29
CA ALA A 296 -22.58 22.73 -31.51
C ALA A 296 -22.39 24.00 -32.40
N LYS A 297 -22.90 25.16 -31.98
CA LYS A 297 -22.69 26.49 -32.58
C LYS A 297 -21.93 27.45 -31.62
N GLN A 298 -21.40 26.95 -30.50
CA GLN A 298 -20.70 27.69 -29.43
C GLN A 298 -21.55 28.71 -28.65
N HIS A 299 -22.85 28.45 -28.48
CA HIS A 299 -23.69 29.18 -27.52
C HIS A 299 -23.58 28.56 -26.13
N VAL A 300 -23.47 29.42 -25.12
CA VAL A 300 -23.49 29.03 -23.71
C VAL A 300 -24.88 28.49 -23.33
N ILE A 301 -24.92 27.27 -22.82
CA ILE A 301 -26.12 26.60 -22.28
C ILE A 301 -26.18 26.74 -20.76
N PHE A 302 -25.07 26.41 -20.10
CA PHE A 302 -24.92 26.44 -18.65
C PHE A 302 -23.50 26.90 -18.30
N GLN A 303 -23.35 27.68 -17.22
CA GLN A 303 -22.07 28.23 -16.81
C GLN A 303 -22.02 28.44 -15.29
N LYS A 304 -21.05 27.84 -14.60
CA LYS A 304 -20.82 28.00 -13.16
C LYS A 304 -19.36 28.38 -12.85
N ASN A 305 -19.18 29.25 -11.86
CA ASN A 305 -17.88 29.77 -11.36
C ASN A 305 -16.98 30.51 -12.39
N HIS A 306 -17.46 30.78 -13.61
CA HIS A 306 -16.67 31.36 -14.70
C HIS A 306 -16.09 32.76 -14.39
N GLU A 307 -16.80 33.62 -13.67
CA GLU A 307 -16.28 34.94 -13.28
C GLU A 307 -15.04 34.84 -12.37
N ARG A 308 -14.91 33.79 -11.55
CA ARG A 308 -13.70 33.54 -10.76
C ARG A 308 -12.53 33.11 -11.65
N ALA A 309 -12.77 32.28 -12.67
CA ALA A 309 -11.74 31.87 -13.63
C ALA A 309 -11.20 33.07 -14.42
N VAL A 310 -12.08 33.87 -15.00
CA VAL A 310 -11.72 35.06 -15.81
C VAL A 310 -11.15 36.20 -14.94
N GLY A 311 -11.62 36.34 -13.69
CA GLY A 311 -11.18 37.39 -12.78
C GLY A 311 -9.84 37.12 -12.08
N ALA A 312 -9.48 35.85 -11.83
CA ALA A 312 -8.25 35.50 -11.13
C ALA A 312 -6.99 35.67 -12.00
N VAL A 313 -7.11 35.49 -13.32
CA VAL A 313 -5.96 35.37 -14.23
C VAL A 313 -6.23 36.08 -15.55
N GLY A 314 -5.52 37.18 -15.81
CA GLY A 314 -5.61 37.95 -17.07
C GLY A 314 -4.89 37.30 -18.27
N LEU A 315 -5.07 35.99 -18.47
CA LEU A 315 -4.45 35.20 -19.53
C LEU A 315 -5.50 34.69 -20.53
N LYS A 316 -5.04 34.16 -21.66
CA LYS A 316 -5.89 33.57 -22.69
C LYS A 316 -5.90 32.05 -22.55
N VAL A 317 -7.01 31.44 -22.95
CA VAL A 317 -7.16 29.98 -23.08
C VAL A 317 -5.95 29.38 -23.81
N GLY A 318 -5.29 28.41 -23.19
CA GLY A 318 -4.15 27.68 -23.74
C GLY A 318 -2.76 27.97 -23.14
N ASP A 319 -2.66 28.65 -22.00
CA ASP A 319 -1.37 28.85 -21.30
C ASP A 319 -0.99 27.61 -20.42
N PRO A 320 0.30 27.26 -20.21
CA PRO A 320 0.73 25.94 -19.69
C PRO A 320 0.36 25.56 -18.23
N GLY A 321 -0.49 26.34 -17.54
CA GLY A 321 -0.89 26.12 -16.15
C GLY A 321 -2.37 25.82 -15.95
N ASP A 322 -3.16 25.79 -17.03
CA ASP A 322 -4.62 25.64 -16.98
C ASP A 322 -5.02 24.22 -17.47
N LEU A 323 -5.68 23.43 -16.62
CA LEU A 323 -6.10 22.07 -16.96
C LEU A 323 -7.58 22.08 -17.38
N SER A 324 -7.82 22.51 -18.62
CA SER A 324 -9.12 22.43 -19.28
C SER A 324 -9.36 21.02 -19.83
N LEU A 325 -10.36 20.32 -19.29
CA LEU A 325 -10.87 19.05 -19.82
C LEU A 325 -12.18 19.30 -20.59
N SER A 326 -12.52 18.45 -21.56
CA SER A 326 -13.77 18.58 -22.30
C SER A 326 -14.31 17.25 -22.83
N ARG A 327 -15.63 17.02 -22.67
CA ARG A 327 -16.34 15.82 -23.17
C ARG A 327 -17.65 16.22 -23.86
N SER A 328 -17.91 15.65 -25.03
CA SER A 328 -19.17 15.85 -25.76
C SER A 328 -20.21 14.82 -25.31
N LEU A 329 -21.44 15.27 -25.09
CA LEU A 329 -22.61 14.43 -24.82
C LEU A 329 -23.10 13.77 -26.11
N ALA A 330 -23.27 12.45 -26.09
CA ALA A 330 -23.68 11.65 -27.24
C ALA A 330 -25.18 11.82 -27.57
N SER A 331 -26.00 12.16 -26.57
CA SER A 331 -27.46 12.25 -26.68
C SER A 331 -27.97 13.52 -27.40
N ASN A 332 -27.19 14.61 -27.40
CA ASN A 332 -27.58 15.88 -28.03
C ASN A 332 -26.45 16.72 -28.65
N GLY A 333 -25.17 16.33 -28.51
CA GLY A 333 -24.04 17.04 -29.10
C GLY A 333 -23.60 18.32 -28.38
N TRP A 334 -24.03 18.54 -27.13
CA TRP A 334 -23.46 19.59 -26.27
C TRP A 334 -22.06 19.18 -25.79
N THR A 335 -21.16 20.15 -25.58
CA THR A 335 -19.81 19.89 -25.01
C THR A 335 -19.70 20.50 -23.62
N ILE A 336 -19.36 19.66 -22.64
CA ILE A 336 -19.03 20.07 -21.27
C ILE A 336 -17.53 20.37 -21.22
N HIS A 337 -17.18 21.58 -20.83
CA HIS A 337 -15.83 22.04 -20.53
C HIS A 337 -15.69 22.17 -19.00
N TYR A 338 -14.60 21.61 -18.47
CA TYR A 338 -14.36 21.43 -17.04
C TYR A 338 -12.97 21.97 -16.72
N ASN A 339 -12.91 23.13 -16.07
CA ASN A 339 -11.67 23.87 -15.81
C ASN A 339 -11.38 23.91 -14.31
N LEU A 340 -10.18 23.49 -13.91
CA LEU A 340 -9.74 23.50 -12.51
C LEU A 340 -9.16 24.86 -12.12
N LEU A 341 -9.74 25.48 -11.08
CA LEU A 341 -9.24 26.73 -10.50
C LEU A 341 -7.96 26.42 -9.70
N ASN A 342 -6.80 26.57 -10.36
CA ASN A 342 -5.48 26.08 -9.93
C ASN A 342 -4.84 26.87 -8.76
N THR A 343 -5.59 27.09 -7.67
CA THR A 343 -5.09 27.73 -6.45
C THR A 343 -4.65 26.72 -5.39
N ASN A 344 -5.41 25.63 -5.21
CA ASN A 344 -5.23 24.74 -4.07
C ASN A 344 -4.24 23.59 -4.34
N ALA A 345 -4.13 23.12 -5.59
CA ALA A 345 -3.09 22.17 -5.98
C ALA A 345 -1.68 22.73 -5.75
N TYR A 346 -1.48 24.02 -6.09
CA TYR A 346 -0.24 24.73 -5.82
C TYR A 346 0.01 24.92 -4.31
N ALA A 347 -1.04 25.12 -3.51
CA ALA A 347 -0.93 25.22 -2.05
C ALA A 347 -0.50 23.88 -1.41
N ASN A 348 -1.07 22.76 -1.84
CA ASN A 348 -0.71 21.43 -1.33
C ASN A 348 0.71 21.03 -1.73
N ALA A 349 1.09 21.26 -2.99
CA ALA A 349 2.48 21.09 -3.45
C ALA A 349 3.46 22.00 -2.69
N MET A 350 3.06 23.24 -2.35
CA MET A 350 3.86 24.16 -1.55
C MET A 350 3.96 23.73 -0.07
N GLY A 351 2.94 23.07 0.47
CA GLY A 351 2.95 22.47 1.81
C GLY A 351 4.01 21.36 1.90
N ILE A 352 4.01 20.43 0.94
CA ILE A 352 5.06 19.39 0.86
C ILE A 352 6.44 20.03 0.63
N PHE A 353 6.56 21.04 -0.24
CA PHE A 353 7.82 21.77 -0.43
C PHE A 353 8.36 22.38 0.88
N GLN A 354 7.50 22.97 1.71
CA GLN A 354 7.89 23.52 3.02
C GLN A 354 8.36 22.43 3.97
N ILE A 355 7.70 21.26 4.01
CA ILE A 355 8.10 20.11 4.82
C ILE A 355 9.44 19.55 4.34
N THR A 356 9.61 19.30 3.04
CA THR A 356 10.88 18.82 2.46
C THR A 356 12.02 19.82 2.70
N LEU A 357 11.76 21.13 2.56
CA LEU A 357 12.74 22.18 2.85
C LEU A 357 13.10 22.21 4.35
N PHE A 358 12.12 22.05 5.25
CA PHE A 358 12.36 21.95 6.69
C PHE A 358 13.21 20.72 7.04
N VAL A 359 12.92 19.55 6.47
CA VAL A 359 13.71 18.32 6.67
C VAL A 359 15.14 18.48 6.14
N ILE A 360 15.33 19.12 4.98
CA ILE A 360 16.66 19.44 4.44
C ILE A 360 17.42 20.39 5.37
N ILE A 361 16.79 21.45 5.86
CA ILE A 361 17.41 22.41 6.80
C ILE A 361 17.78 21.71 8.11
N LEU A 362 16.88 20.89 8.67
CA LEU A 362 17.12 20.12 9.89
C LEU A 362 18.28 19.13 9.72
N SER A 363 18.31 18.38 8.62
CA SER A 363 19.40 17.46 8.27
C SER A 363 20.74 18.19 8.17
N LEU A 364 20.77 19.35 7.52
CA LEU A 364 21.98 20.17 7.41
C LEU A 364 22.43 20.76 8.75
N ILE A 365 21.50 21.13 9.64
CA ILE A 365 21.81 21.57 11.02
C ILE A 365 22.41 20.42 11.83
N ILE A 366 21.81 19.22 11.79
CA ILE A 366 22.30 18.02 12.49
C ILE A 366 23.69 17.64 11.95
N THR A 367 23.87 17.59 10.63
CA THR A 367 25.17 17.32 9.99
C THR A 367 26.21 18.38 10.37
N PHE A 368 25.87 19.67 10.38
CA PHE A 368 26.78 20.73 10.82
C PHE A 368 27.20 20.57 12.29
N LEU A 369 26.26 20.25 13.19
CA LEU A 369 26.53 19.99 14.61
C LEU A 369 27.46 18.78 14.80
N LEU A 370 27.21 17.67 14.10
CA LEU A 370 28.05 16.47 14.15
C LEU A 370 29.48 16.77 13.66
N ILE A 371 29.64 17.40 12.48
CA ILE A 371 30.95 17.78 11.96
C ILE A 371 31.64 18.79 12.90
N TYR A 372 30.90 19.71 13.54
CA TYR A 372 31.45 20.66 14.51
C TYR A 372 32.00 19.97 15.76
N VAL A 373 31.24 19.06 16.36
CA VAL A 373 31.67 18.27 17.55
C VAL A 373 32.92 17.44 17.22
N ILE A 374 32.90 16.72 16.09
CA ILE A 374 34.02 15.89 15.62
C ILE A 374 35.25 16.77 15.34
N SER A 375 35.11 17.80 14.51
CA SER A 375 36.22 18.70 14.12
C SER A 375 36.84 19.41 15.34
N ASN A 376 36.03 19.82 16.32
CA ASN A 376 36.52 20.40 17.56
C ASN A 376 37.32 19.37 18.39
N ASN A 377 36.79 18.16 18.59
CA ASN A 377 37.48 17.10 19.34
C ASN A 377 38.84 16.71 18.73
N PHE A 378 38.91 16.54 17.40
CA PHE A 378 40.17 16.29 16.69
C PHE A 378 41.15 17.47 16.82
N THR A 379 40.68 18.70 16.63
CA THR A 379 41.54 19.89 16.70
C THR A 379 42.13 20.09 18.10
N GLN A 380 41.35 19.87 19.17
CA GLN A 380 41.84 20.02 20.54
C GLN A 380 42.95 19.00 20.87
N ARG A 381 42.83 17.74 20.41
CA ARG A 381 43.89 16.72 20.55
C ARG A 381 45.19 17.17 19.88
N ILE A 382 45.11 17.65 18.64
CA ILE A 382 46.27 18.16 17.87
C ILE A 382 46.92 19.36 18.59
N ILE A 383 46.14 20.34 19.05
CA ILE A 383 46.64 21.52 19.77
C ILE A 383 47.31 21.11 21.10
N HIS A 384 46.75 20.14 21.83
CA HIS A 384 47.34 19.65 23.08
C HIS A 384 48.70 18.96 22.87
N ILE A 385 48.84 18.16 21.80
CA ILE A 385 50.12 17.55 21.41
C ILE A 385 51.12 18.65 21.01
N LYS A 386 50.71 19.58 20.14
CA LYS A 386 51.55 20.70 19.68
C LYS A 386 52.06 21.52 20.86
N ASN A 387 51.20 21.89 21.79
CA ASN A 387 51.56 22.64 23.01
C ASN A 387 52.48 21.88 23.99
N LYS A 388 52.64 20.56 23.86
CA LYS A 388 53.67 19.77 24.57
C LYS A 388 55.00 19.76 23.80
N VAL A 389 54.96 19.64 22.46
CA VAL A 389 56.15 19.70 21.59
C VAL A 389 56.79 21.09 21.60
N ASP A 390 55.99 22.16 21.50
CA ASP A 390 56.42 23.57 21.65
C ASP A 390 57.17 23.87 22.96
N LYS A 391 56.98 23.06 24.01
CA LYS A 391 57.71 23.19 25.30
C LYS A 391 59.05 22.45 25.26
N VAL A 392 59.08 21.30 24.60
CA VAL A 392 60.30 20.50 24.39
C VAL A 392 61.29 21.27 23.50
N GLU A 393 60.80 21.90 22.43
CA GLU A 393 61.59 22.79 21.55
C GLU A 393 62.26 23.93 22.31
N ARG A 394 61.65 24.42 23.40
CA ARG A 394 62.19 25.48 24.28
C ARG A 394 63.16 24.94 25.34
N ASN A 395 63.95 23.93 24.99
CA ASN A 395 64.95 23.27 25.85
C ASN A 395 64.41 22.65 27.16
N ASN A 396 63.11 22.36 27.28
CA ASN A 396 62.55 21.67 28.45
C ASN A 396 62.29 20.19 28.15
N LEU A 397 63.29 19.35 28.43
CA LEU A 397 63.26 17.91 28.11
C LEU A 397 62.53 17.05 29.16
N ASP A 398 62.22 17.60 30.34
CA ASP A 398 61.54 16.87 31.44
C ASP A 398 60.00 16.91 31.34
N VAL A 399 59.46 17.40 30.22
CA VAL A 399 58.01 17.42 29.95
C VAL A 399 57.49 15.98 29.82
N ILE A 400 56.66 15.54 30.78
CA ILE A 400 56.05 14.21 30.78
C ILE A 400 54.99 14.11 29.67
N ILE A 401 55.39 13.62 28.50
CA ILE A 401 54.49 13.28 27.40
C ILE A 401 54.06 11.81 27.53
N ARG A 402 52.78 11.60 27.88
CA ARG A 402 52.06 10.31 27.87
C ARG A 402 50.59 10.55 27.48
N SER A 403 49.93 9.53 26.95
CA SER A 403 48.48 9.46 26.71
C SER A 403 47.94 8.09 27.14
N SER A 404 46.74 8.07 27.71
CA SER A 404 45.97 6.83 27.99
C SER A 404 45.12 6.37 26.80
N SER A 405 45.01 7.19 25.75
CA SER A 405 44.24 6.87 24.55
C SER A 405 44.90 5.76 23.73
N ARG A 406 44.08 4.92 23.10
CA ARG A 406 44.49 3.81 22.22
C ARG A 406 44.41 4.15 20.72
N ASP A 407 44.01 5.38 20.39
CA ASP A 407 43.98 5.90 19.01
C ASP A 407 45.39 6.28 18.52
N GLU A 408 45.49 6.62 17.24
CA GLU A 408 46.73 7.02 16.56
C GLU A 408 47.36 8.27 17.19
N PHE A 409 46.53 9.18 17.71
CA PHE A 409 47.00 10.32 18.51
C PHE A 409 47.61 9.88 19.84
N GLY A 410 47.04 8.87 20.50
CA GLY A 410 47.59 8.21 21.67
C GLY A 410 48.92 7.52 21.38
N GLU A 411 49.01 6.75 20.30
CA GLU A 411 50.25 6.12 19.87
C GLU A 411 51.34 7.14 19.54
N LEU A 412 51.04 8.16 18.71
CA LEU A 412 51.98 9.23 18.36
C LEU A 412 52.48 9.97 19.62
N THR A 413 51.57 10.32 20.54
CA THR A 413 51.92 10.97 21.82
C THR A 413 52.87 10.09 22.64
N ASN A 414 52.58 8.79 22.74
CA ASN A 414 53.41 7.85 23.49
C ASN A 414 54.74 7.52 22.76
N GLY A 415 54.78 7.59 21.43
CA GLY A 415 55.98 7.48 20.61
C GLY A 415 56.96 8.64 20.85
N ILE A 416 56.46 9.89 20.83
CA ILE A 416 57.23 11.08 21.21
C ILE A 416 57.74 10.97 22.66
N GLY A 417 56.90 10.47 23.58
CA GLY A 417 57.30 10.21 24.96
C GLY A 417 58.41 9.14 25.11
N LYS A 418 58.37 8.07 24.30
CA LYS A 418 59.45 7.05 24.22
C LYS A 418 60.75 7.68 23.67
N MET A 419 60.66 8.51 22.64
CA MET A 419 61.81 9.22 22.05
C MET A 419 62.50 10.12 23.07
N LEU A 420 61.74 10.94 23.81
CA LEU A 420 62.29 11.85 24.81
C LEU A 420 62.96 11.11 25.98
N LYS A 421 62.38 10.00 26.45
CA LYS A 421 63.05 9.12 27.42
C LYS A 421 64.38 8.59 26.88
N ARG A 422 64.46 8.21 25.60
CA ARG A 422 65.70 7.71 24.99
C ARG A 422 66.75 8.82 24.86
N ILE A 423 66.34 10.04 24.51
CA ILE A 423 67.22 11.22 24.47
C ILE A 423 67.77 11.54 25.87
N ASN A 424 66.92 11.63 26.90
CA ASN A 424 67.37 11.94 28.26
C ASN A 424 68.27 10.81 28.85
N SER A 425 67.95 9.55 28.54
CA SER A 425 68.82 8.39 28.88
C SER A 425 70.20 8.46 28.19
N LEU A 426 70.27 8.87 26.92
CA LEU A 426 71.53 9.06 26.19
C LEU A 426 72.33 10.24 26.75
N ILE A 427 71.68 11.36 27.10
CA ILE A 427 72.32 12.51 27.76
C ILE A 427 72.92 12.07 29.11
N SER A 428 72.16 11.33 29.93
CA SER A 428 72.65 10.77 31.21
C SER A 428 73.82 9.79 31.00
N GLN A 429 73.76 8.91 30.01
CA GLN A 429 74.85 7.98 29.69
C GLN A 429 76.13 8.70 29.25
N VAL A 430 76.03 9.73 28.39
CA VAL A 430 77.18 10.55 27.99
C VAL A 430 77.73 11.33 29.18
N TYR A 431 76.87 11.91 30.01
CA TYR A 431 77.28 12.64 31.22
C TYR A 431 78.02 11.74 32.22
N HIS A 432 77.54 10.53 32.48
CA HIS A 432 78.22 9.56 33.34
C HIS A 432 79.51 9.01 32.70
N ALA A 433 79.56 8.85 31.37
CA ALA A 433 80.79 8.47 30.67
C ALA A 433 81.87 9.55 30.74
N GLU A 434 81.50 10.83 30.63
CA GLU A 434 82.43 11.96 30.76
C GLU A 434 82.96 12.09 32.21
N ILE A 435 82.12 11.83 33.22
CA ILE A 435 82.55 11.74 34.63
C ILE A 435 83.53 10.57 34.83
N ALA A 436 83.20 9.37 34.37
CA ALA A 436 84.06 8.20 34.50
C ALA A 436 85.41 8.38 33.77
N LYS A 437 85.42 9.12 32.66
CA LYS A 437 86.63 9.53 31.94
C LYS A 437 87.47 10.53 32.75
N GLN A 438 86.85 11.53 33.38
CA GLN A 438 87.56 12.45 34.29
C GLN A 438 88.14 11.72 35.52
N GLU A 439 87.40 10.78 36.11
CA GLU A 439 87.93 9.93 37.18
C GLU A 439 89.09 9.04 36.70
N SER A 440 89.05 8.52 35.47
CA SER A 440 90.14 7.73 34.88
C SER A 440 91.40 8.58 34.63
N GLU A 441 91.26 9.81 34.12
CA GLU A 441 92.37 10.76 33.94
C GLU A 441 92.96 11.20 35.29
N TYR A 442 92.14 11.39 36.31
CA TYR A 442 92.56 11.71 37.68
C TYR A 442 93.29 10.51 38.33
N ASN A 443 92.73 9.31 38.23
CA ASN A 443 93.32 8.09 38.80
C ASN A 443 94.62 7.67 38.10
N ASN A 444 94.81 7.95 36.80
CA ASN A 444 96.11 7.73 36.16
C ASN A 444 97.21 8.65 36.73
N ARG A 445 96.90 9.95 36.96
CA ARG A 445 97.84 10.89 37.60
C ARG A 445 98.18 10.50 39.05
N ILE A 446 97.20 9.97 39.79
CA ILE A 446 97.42 9.38 41.11
C ILE A 446 98.23 8.07 41.01
N GLY A 447 98.02 7.25 39.98
CA GLY A 447 98.74 5.99 39.76
C GLY A 447 100.24 6.17 39.53
N GLU A 448 100.65 7.19 38.78
CA GLU A 448 102.08 7.56 38.64
C GLU A 448 102.64 8.09 39.98
N SER A 449 101.84 8.84 40.73
CA SER A 449 102.23 9.40 42.04
C SER A 449 102.42 8.30 43.11
N ILE A 450 101.53 7.30 43.15
CA ILE A 450 101.55 6.21 44.14
C ILE A 450 102.65 5.17 43.85
N LYS A 451 103.04 4.97 42.58
CA LYS A 451 104.19 4.12 42.22
C LYS A 451 105.53 4.59 42.82
N LEU A 452 105.64 5.84 43.23
CA LEU A 452 106.80 6.39 43.95
C LEU A 452 106.70 6.27 45.48
N MET A 453 105.54 5.92 46.05
CA MET A 453 105.27 6.05 47.48
C MET A 453 104.94 4.73 48.20
N VAL A 454 104.67 3.62 47.48
CA VAL A 454 104.45 2.29 48.09
C VAL A 454 105.58 1.33 47.73
N ARG A 455 106.78 1.64 48.23
CA ARG A 455 107.91 0.70 48.37
C ARG A 455 108.23 0.50 49.86
N ASP A 456 107.21 0.13 50.63
CA ASP A 456 107.38 -0.53 51.94
C ASP A 456 106.04 -1.13 52.41
N ASN A 457 106.15 -2.20 53.21
CA ASN A 457 105.09 -2.90 53.96
C ASN A 457 103.92 -3.54 53.16
N GLY A 458 103.74 -4.85 53.37
CA GLY A 458 102.60 -5.63 52.88
C GLY A 458 101.81 -6.27 54.03
N VAL A 459 101.07 -7.36 53.72
CA VAL A 459 100.04 -8.01 54.58
C VAL A 459 98.75 -7.16 54.68
N GLY A 460 97.53 -7.72 54.59
CA GLY A 460 97.12 -9.08 54.24
C GLY A 460 95.76 -9.48 54.85
N MET A 461 94.93 -10.20 54.09
CA MET A 461 93.65 -10.85 54.46
C MET A 461 92.42 -9.94 54.80
N MET A 462 91.38 -10.01 53.95
CA MET A 462 90.10 -10.75 54.14
C MET A 462 89.61 -11.13 55.57
N PRO A 463 88.31 -11.47 55.81
CA PRO A 463 87.13 -11.49 54.91
C PRO A 463 85.73 -11.11 55.54
N VAL A 464 84.65 -11.36 54.76
CA VAL A 464 83.42 -12.13 55.15
C VAL A 464 82.08 -11.45 55.55
N GLN A 465 81.04 -11.76 54.74
CA GLN A 465 79.58 -11.91 55.00
C GLN A 465 78.75 -10.68 55.50
N ALA A 466 77.42 -10.62 55.35
CA ALA A 466 76.40 -11.62 54.95
C ALA A 466 75.35 -10.98 53.98
N ALA A 467 74.79 -11.65 52.94
CA ALA A 467 73.76 -12.73 52.93
C ALA A 467 72.29 -12.19 53.01
N LEU A 468 71.26 -12.72 52.32
CA LEU A 468 71.14 -13.84 51.35
C LEU A 468 69.75 -13.84 50.62
N LEU A 469 69.68 -14.32 49.35
CA LEU A 469 68.52 -14.88 48.56
C LEU A 469 67.23 -14.02 48.39
N LEU A 470 66.42 -14.03 47.30
CA LEU A 470 65.90 -15.03 46.34
C LEU A 470 64.80 -15.96 46.90
N THR A 471 63.74 -16.38 46.19
CA THR A 471 63.36 -16.24 44.74
C THR A 471 62.22 -15.20 44.53
N GLY A 472 61.13 -15.30 43.71
CA GLY A 472 60.51 -16.36 42.88
C GLY A 472 59.36 -15.83 41.97
N GLU A 473 58.46 -16.71 41.47
CA GLU A 473 57.51 -16.43 40.36
C GLU A 473 56.01 -16.77 40.63
N ASN A 474 55.16 -16.30 39.70
CA ASN A 474 53.86 -16.84 39.23
C ASN A 474 52.52 -16.54 39.94
N GLY A 475 51.58 -16.02 39.12
CA GLY A 475 50.30 -16.71 38.87
C GLY A 475 49.02 -16.11 39.46
N GLY A 476 48.15 -15.55 38.61
CA GLY A 476 46.75 -15.25 38.96
C GLY A 476 46.14 -14.09 38.16
N GLY A 477 44.91 -14.26 37.67
CA GLY A 477 44.16 -13.20 37.01
C GLY A 477 42.67 -13.50 36.86
N CYS A 478 41.85 -12.45 36.91
CA CYS A 478 40.45 -12.37 36.51
C CYS A 478 40.31 -11.04 35.75
N THR A 479 39.81 -10.96 34.51
CA THR A 479 38.41 -11.11 34.07
C THR A 479 37.45 -10.16 34.79
N GLY A 480 36.67 -9.40 34.02
CA GLY A 480 35.70 -8.41 34.50
C GLY A 480 34.27 -8.84 34.20
N GLY A 481 33.30 -8.17 34.82
CA GLY A 481 31.87 -8.40 34.57
C GLY A 481 31.27 -7.37 33.63
N ASN A 482 30.44 -7.85 32.69
CA ASN A 482 29.35 -7.05 32.12
C ASN A 482 28.17 -7.04 33.11
N ASN A 483 27.30 -6.03 32.99
CA ASN A 483 25.95 -6.09 33.49
C ASN A 483 25.01 -6.33 32.31
N ASP A 484 24.42 -7.52 32.21
CA ASP A 484 23.28 -7.76 31.34
C ASP A 484 21.98 -7.57 32.13
N SER A 485 21.01 -6.87 31.55
CA SER A 485 19.70 -6.64 32.17
C SER A 485 18.72 -7.74 31.77
N ALA A 486 18.35 -8.60 32.73
CA ALA A 486 17.34 -9.63 32.49
C ALA A 486 15.93 -9.03 32.34
N GLN A 487 15.14 -9.57 31.41
CA GLN A 487 13.68 -9.37 31.37
C GLN A 487 13.00 -10.11 32.54
N PRO A 488 11.73 -9.76 32.88
CA PRO A 488 10.93 -10.55 33.82
C PRO A 488 10.68 -11.95 33.26
N GLN A 489 10.78 -12.98 34.11
CA GLN A 489 10.24 -14.30 33.75
C GLN A 489 8.76 -14.35 34.10
N VAL A 490 7.93 -14.65 33.10
CA VAL A 490 6.55 -15.15 33.28
C VAL A 490 6.62 -16.44 34.12
N SER A 491 5.71 -16.64 35.06
CA SER A 491 5.69 -17.85 35.90
C SER A 491 4.94 -18.99 35.22
N ASP A 492 5.25 -20.25 35.54
CA ASP A 492 4.48 -21.40 35.02
C ASP A 492 2.99 -21.36 35.39
N GLN A 493 2.60 -20.58 36.43
CA GLN A 493 1.20 -20.40 36.82
C GLN A 493 0.46 -19.37 35.94
N ASP A 494 1.17 -18.40 35.35
CA ASP A 494 0.58 -17.44 34.42
C ASP A 494 0.11 -18.12 33.12
N TYR A 495 0.67 -19.26 32.76
CA TYR A 495 0.28 -20.02 31.56
C TYR A 495 -1.05 -20.79 31.69
N GLU A 496 -1.71 -20.84 32.85
CA GLU A 496 -3.00 -21.53 33.01
C GLU A 496 -4.07 -20.95 32.03
N PRO A 497 -4.75 -21.78 31.19
CA PRO A 497 -5.67 -21.31 30.14
C PRO A 497 -6.78 -20.34 30.54
N TYR A 498 -7.16 -20.36 31.82
CA TYR A 498 -8.18 -19.50 32.44
C TYR A 498 -7.68 -18.85 33.76
N GLY A 499 -6.36 -18.83 33.98
CA GLY A 499 -5.74 -18.32 35.22
C GLY A 499 -5.86 -16.80 35.33
N LYS A 500 -6.58 -16.31 36.34
CA LYS A 500 -6.85 -14.88 36.57
C LYS A 500 -5.65 -14.15 37.20
N TYR A 501 -5.24 -13.04 36.59
CA TYR A 501 -4.18 -12.19 37.14
C TYR A 501 -4.64 -11.40 38.38
N GLU A 502 -3.76 -11.21 39.38
CA GLU A 502 -4.05 -10.38 40.57
C GLU A 502 -4.24 -8.90 40.20
N THR A 503 -3.50 -8.41 39.20
CA THR A 503 -3.59 -7.05 38.65
C THR A 503 -4.00 -7.09 37.18
N PRO A 504 -4.84 -6.15 36.69
CA PRO A 504 -5.22 -6.10 35.28
C PRO A 504 -4.02 -6.04 34.33
N VAL A 505 -4.03 -6.94 33.34
CA VAL A 505 -3.12 -6.91 32.19
C VAL A 505 -3.82 -6.16 31.06
N GLU A 506 -3.33 -4.97 30.74
CA GLU A 506 -3.81 -4.18 29.61
C GLU A 506 -2.92 -4.42 28.38
N PHE A 507 -3.51 -4.54 27.20
CA PHE A 507 -2.79 -4.61 25.93
C PHE A 507 -3.38 -3.66 24.88
N THR A 508 -2.54 -3.07 24.04
CA THR A 508 -2.99 -2.23 22.93
C THR A 508 -3.22 -3.04 21.66
N ILE A 509 -4.27 -2.72 20.89
CA ILE A 509 -4.61 -3.38 19.62
C ILE A 509 -4.95 -2.35 18.53
N GLY A 510 -4.43 -2.56 17.32
CA GLY A 510 -4.93 -1.93 16.10
C GLY A 510 -5.98 -2.81 15.43
N ARG A 511 -7.12 -2.23 15.03
CA ARG A 511 -8.24 -2.97 14.42
C ARG A 511 -8.83 -2.23 13.21
N ASN A 512 -9.58 -2.95 12.38
CA ASN A 512 -10.37 -2.32 11.32
C ASN A 512 -11.48 -1.46 11.95
N THR A 513 -11.90 -0.38 11.28
CA THR A 513 -13.05 0.41 11.73
C THR A 513 -14.31 -0.45 11.78
N ASN A 514 -14.99 -0.54 12.93
CA ASN A 514 -16.28 -1.24 12.96
C ASN A 514 -17.38 -0.41 12.27
N HIS A 515 -17.72 -0.78 11.03
CA HIS A 515 -18.83 -0.19 10.28
C HIS A 515 -20.22 -0.68 10.73
N VAL A 516 -20.29 -1.72 11.59
CA VAL A 516 -21.51 -2.42 12.00
C VAL A 516 -21.88 -2.06 13.45
N ASN A 517 -22.73 -1.05 13.61
CA ASN A 517 -23.23 -0.62 14.92
C ASN A 517 -24.34 -1.56 15.45
N ASN A 518 -23.94 -2.75 15.93
CA ASN A 518 -24.81 -3.80 16.48
C ASN A 518 -24.82 -3.88 18.02
N LEU A 519 -24.05 -3.02 18.70
CA LEU A 519 -23.91 -3.00 20.16
C LEU A 519 -25.18 -2.52 20.88
N PRO A 520 -25.46 -2.99 22.10
CA PRO A 520 -26.48 -2.41 22.98
C PRO A 520 -26.27 -0.91 23.24
N SER A 521 -27.34 -0.19 23.56
CA SER A 521 -27.26 1.27 23.74
C SER A 521 -26.51 1.65 25.02
N GLY A 522 -25.25 2.06 24.87
CA GLY A 522 -24.35 2.44 25.96
C GLY A 522 -23.04 1.63 25.97
N ASP A 523 -23.02 0.47 25.30
CA ASP A 523 -21.82 -0.34 25.11
C ASP A 523 -20.87 0.28 24.06
N THR A 524 -19.59 -0.12 24.13
CA THR A 524 -18.52 0.33 23.23
C THR A 524 -17.64 -0.85 22.80
N ILE A 525 -16.71 -0.64 21.86
CA ILE A 525 -15.78 -1.68 21.39
C ILE A 525 -14.75 -2.09 22.47
N GLU A 526 -14.51 -1.26 23.48
CA GLU A 526 -13.67 -1.61 24.65
C GLU A 526 -14.49 -2.17 25.83
N ASP A 527 -15.75 -1.76 25.96
CA ASP A 527 -16.63 -2.08 27.10
C ASP A 527 -18.02 -2.53 26.59
N ASN A 528 -18.18 -3.84 26.43
CA ASN A 528 -19.43 -4.53 26.13
C ASN A 528 -19.45 -5.91 26.77
N LEU A 529 -20.59 -6.62 26.72
CA LEU A 529 -20.76 -7.91 27.41
C LEU A 529 -19.64 -8.94 27.09
N ALA A 530 -19.11 -8.97 25.87
CA ALA A 530 -18.04 -9.90 25.49
C ALA A 530 -16.67 -9.49 26.05
N THR A 531 -16.36 -8.18 26.12
CA THR A 531 -15.10 -7.71 26.73
C THR A 531 -15.16 -7.80 28.26
N ARG A 532 -16.31 -7.45 28.86
CA ARG A 532 -16.60 -7.60 30.29
C ARG A 532 -16.44 -9.05 30.76
N TYR A 533 -16.90 -10.04 29.99
CA TYR A 533 -16.69 -11.46 30.31
C TYR A 533 -15.20 -11.82 30.46
N VAL A 534 -14.33 -11.35 29.56
CA VAL A 534 -12.88 -11.63 29.63
C VAL A 534 -12.24 -10.91 30.82
N GLU A 535 -12.60 -9.65 31.08
CA GLU A 535 -12.09 -8.88 32.22
C GLU A 535 -12.53 -9.51 33.56
N ASP A 536 -13.80 -9.89 33.69
CA ASP A 536 -14.35 -10.59 34.86
C ASP A 536 -13.65 -11.93 35.11
N ARG A 537 -13.33 -12.70 34.07
CA ARG A 537 -12.77 -14.05 34.23
C ARG A 537 -11.25 -14.07 34.39
N VAL A 538 -10.49 -13.23 33.68
CA VAL A 538 -9.00 -13.28 33.73
C VAL A 538 -8.30 -11.96 34.08
N ASN A 539 -9.01 -10.84 34.27
CA ASN A 539 -8.39 -9.51 34.42
C ASN A 539 -7.51 -9.11 33.21
N VAL A 540 -7.93 -9.42 31.98
CA VAL A 540 -7.23 -9.02 30.75
C VAL A 540 -8.10 -8.05 29.94
N LYS A 541 -7.59 -6.86 29.64
CA LYS A 541 -8.34 -5.77 28.99
C LYS A 541 -7.66 -5.26 27.72
N ALA A 542 -8.39 -5.19 26.62
CA ALA A 542 -7.93 -4.55 25.38
C ALA A 542 -8.08 -3.02 25.44
N LYS A 543 -7.18 -2.31 24.75
CA LYS A 543 -7.30 -0.87 24.43
C LYS A 543 -7.05 -0.62 22.96
N VAL A 544 -7.91 0.17 22.32
CA VAL A 544 -7.80 0.49 20.89
C VAL A 544 -6.71 1.55 20.70
N ALA A 545 -5.61 1.15 20.08
CA ALA A 545 -4.52 2.08 19.73
C ALA A 545 -4.93 3.03 18.61
N TRP A 546 -5.70 2.50 17.64
CA TRP A 546 -6.24 3.18 16.48
C TRP A 546 -7.20 2.25 15.73
N GLU A 547 -8.12 2.85 14.97
CA GLU A 547 -8.96 2.17 13.98
C GLU A 547 -8.65 2.76 12.60
N THR A 548 -8.79 1.96 11.54
CA THR A 548 -8.49 2.36 10.15
C THR A 548 -9.21 1.44 9.16
N ASP A 549 -9.49 1.95 7.97
CA ASP A 549 -10.00 1.14 6.85
C ASP A 549 -8.84 0.58 6.00
N ASP A 550 -7.72 1.31 5.93
CA ASP A 550 -6.45 0.85 5.33
C ASP A 550 -5.53 0.32 6.45
N MET A 551 -5.64 -0.99 6.70
CA MET A 551 -4.90 -1.70 7.74
C MET A 551 -3.43 -1.88 7.37
N ASP A 552 -3.13 -2.37 6.17
CA ASP A 552 -1.76 -2.72 5.75
C ASP A 552 -0.87 -1.47 5.60
N GLN A 553 -1.39 -0.34 5.10
CA GLN A 553 -0.63 0.93 5.06
C GLN A 553 -0.34 1.44 6.48
N LYS A 554 -1.35 1.39 7.37
CA LYS A 554 -1.22 1.85 8.75
C LYS A 554 -0.21 0.98 9.53
N LEU A 555 -0.22 -0.33 9.34
CA LEU A 555 0.76 -1.25 9.91
C LEU A 555 2.17 -0.99 9.34
N SER A 556 2.33 -0.88 8.02
CA SER A 556 3.62 -0.60 7.36
C SER A 556 4.27 0.71 7.88
N LEU A 557 3.46 1.76 8.07
CA LEU A 557 3.92 3.01 8.69
C LEU A 557 4.30 2.84 10.17
N SER A 558 3.53 2.04 10.91
CA SER A 558 3.77 1.77 12.34
C SER A 558 5.03 0.91 12.55
N MET A 559 5.32 -0.04 11.64
CA MET A 559 6.58 -0.79 11.58
C MET A 559 7.77 0.15 11.32
N THR A 560 7.61 1.10 10.38
CA THR A 560 8.66 2.07 10.02
C THR A 560 8.97 3.07 11.14
N THR A 561 7.99 3.40 11.98
CA THR A 561 8.14 4.33 13.12
C THR A 561 8.51 3.65 14.44
N GLY A 562 8.31 2.33 14.54
CA GLY A 562 8.43 1.55 15.78
C GLY A 562 7.21 1.66 16.71
N ASP A 563 6.17 2.40 16.31
CA ASP A 563 4.96 2.67 17.08
C ASP A 563 3.90 1.56 16.88
N LEU A 564 4.34 0.30 17.01
CA LEU A 564 3.49 -0.88 16.90
C LEU A 564 2.65 -1.07 18.18
N PRO A 565 1.34 -1.38 18.09
CA PRO A 565 0.57 -1.84 19.24
C PRO A 565 1.02 -3.24 19.69
N ASP A 566 0.60 -3.65 20.89
CA ASP A 566 1.02 -4.92 21.50
C ASP A 566 0.45 -6.15 20.77
N VAL A 567 -0.75 -6.01 20.21
CA VAL A 567 -1.44 -7.00 19.39
C VAL A 567 -1.85 -6.39 18.05
N MET A 568 -1.72 -7.16 16.97
CA MET A 568 -2.13 -6.77 15.63
C MET A 568 -2.87 -7.93 14.95
N LEU A 569 -3.99 -7.64 14.29
CA LEU A 569 -4.56 -8.54 13.28
C LEU A 569 -3.98 -8.12 11.92
N VAL A 570 -3.28 -9.02 11.24
CA VAL A 570 -2.48 -8.68 10.05
C VAL A 570 -2.80 -9.58 8.85
N SER A 571 -2.59 -9.04 7.65
CA SER A 571 -2.58 -9.81 6.41
C SER A 571 -1.40 -10.79 6.37
N ARG A 572 -1.45 -11.80 5.49
CA ARG A 572 -0.34 -12.76 5.32
C ARG A 572 0.95 -12.08 4.83
N GLU A 573 0.84 -10.99 4.07
CA GLU A 573 2.00 -10.21 3.65
C GLU A 573 2.65 -9.51 4.85
N ILE A 574 1.88 -8.74 5.64
CA ILE A 574 2.42 -8.04 6.82
C ILE A 574 2.89 -9.04 7.89
N PHE A 575 2.26 -10.20 8.05
CA PHE A 575 2.77 -11.31 8.88
C PHE A 575 4.20 -11.69 8.46
N ASN A 576 4.41 -11.98 7.17
CA ASN A 576 5.73 -12.33 6.65
C ASN A 576 6.73 -11.19 6.88
N GLN A 577 6.35 -9.93 6.61
CA GLN A 577 7.22 -8.78 6.86
C GLN A 577 7.57 -8.60 8.34
N LEU A 578 6.66 -8.90 9.28
CA LEU A 578 6.90 -8.83 10.72
C LEU A 578 7.82 -9.96 11.24
N VAL A 579 7.74 -11.16 10.63
CA VAL A 579 8.71 -12.24 10.86
C VAL A 579 10.07 -11.90 10.27
N ASP A 580 10.12 -11.47 9.01
CA ASP A 580 11.36 -11.12 8.28
C ASP A 580 12.17 -10.01 9.00
N ASN A 581 11.50 -9.13 9.76
CA ASN A 581 12.10 -8.07 10.57
C ASN A 581 12.27 -8.41 12.07
N ASP A 582 11.93 -9.63 12.52
CA ASP A 582 12.07 -10.09 13.91
C ASP A 582 11.29 -9.24 14.95
N LEU A 583 10.10 -8.75 14.58
CA LEU A 583 9.30 -7.78 15.36
C LEU A 583 8.21 -8.40 16.25
N ILE A 584 7.93 -9.70 16.10
CA ILE A 584 6.84 -10.42 16.79
C ILE A 584 7.34 -11.59 17.64
N ALA A 585 6.53 -11.97 18.63
CA ALA A 585 6.84 -12.99 19.62
C ALA A 585 6.72 -14.43 19.09
N ASP A 586 7.48 -15.35 19.70
CA ASP A 586 7.28 -16.78 19.52
C ASP A 586 6.10 -17.24 20.38
N MET A 587 4.99 -17.59 19.74
CA MET A 587 3.74 -17.98 20.39
C MET A 587 3.64 -19.49 20.65
N THR A 588 4.71 -20.27 20.40
CA THR A 588 4.69 -21.74 20.51
C THR A 588 4.37 -22.20 21.94
N GLU A 589 5.12 -21.75 22.94
CA GLU A 589 4.91 -22.14 24.34
C GLU A 589 3.55 -21.65 24.89
N VAL A 590 3.11 -20.46 24.43
CA VAL A 590 1.80 -19.89 24.76
C VAL A 590 0.67 -20.75 24.19
N TYR A 591 0.75 -21.20 22.94
CA TYR A 591 -0.24 -22.09 22.35
C TYR A 591 -0.22 -23.48 23.03
N GLU A 592 0.97 -24.05 23.24
CA GLU A 592 1.12 -25.37 23.86
C GLU A 592 0.59 -25.41 25.30
N LYS A 593 0.92 -24.43 26.14
CA LYS A 593 0.45 -24.39 27.55
C LYS A 593 -0.93 -23.75 27.72
N THR A 594 -1.19 -22.59 27.10
CA THR A 594 -2.31 -21.71 27.46
C THR A 594 -3.53 -21.83 26.54
N ALA A 595 -3.41 -22.37 25.31
CA ALA A 595 -4.62 -22.62 24.52
C ALA A 595 -5.50 -23.70 25.18
N SER A 596 -6.80 -23.42 25.30
CA SER A 596 -7.80 -24.32 25.88
C SER A 596 -7.96 -25.61 25.08
N GLU A 597 -8.55 -26.65 25.69
CA GLU A 597 -8.94 -27.85 24.95
C GLU A 597 -9.98 -27.53 23.86
N GLY A 598 -10.86 -26.54 24.06
CA GLY A 598 -11.79 -26.05 23.05
C GLY A 598 -11.07 -25.55 21.80
N VAL A 599 -10.19 -24.56 21.95
CA VAL A 599 -9.40 -24.00 20.83
C VAL A 599 -8.49 -25.05 20.19
N LYS A 600 -7.84 -25.92 20.98
CA LYS A 600 -7.00 -27.01 20.45
C LYS A 600 -7.81 -28.04 19.64
N ASN A 601 -9.02 -28.38 20.07
CA ASN A 601 -9.93 -29.25 19.31
C ASN A 601 -10.43 -28.58 18.02
N ILE A 602 -10.66 -27.27 18.05
CA ILE A 602 -11.04 -26.48 16.87
C ILE A 602 -9.89 -26.46 15.85
N TYR A 603 -8.69 -26.02 16.24
CA TYR A 603 -7.52 -26.01 15.35
C TYR A 603 -7.17 -27.42 14.85
N GLY A 604 -7.31 -28.45 15.71
CA GLY A 604 -7.10 -29.85 15.34
C GLY A 604 -8.06 -30.39 14.28
N SER A 605 -9.23 -29.76 14.05
CA SER A 605 -10.15 -30.17 12.98
C SER A 605 -9.61 -29.88 11.57
N TYR A 606 -8.68 -28.94 11.44
CA TYR A 606 -7.97 -28.63 10.19
C TYR A 606 -6.74 -29.53 9.96
N GLY A 607 -6.44 -30.45 10.89
CA GLY A 607 -5.17 -31.17 10.92
C GLY A 607 -3.98 -30.21 10.97
N ASP A 608 -2.93 -30.51 10.20
CA ASP A 608 -1.76 -29.64 10.09
C ASP A 608 -1.97 -28.40 9.20
N LEU A 609 -3.05 -28.34 8.40
CA LEU A 609 -3.23 -27.32 7.34
C LEU A 609 -3.20 -25.89 7.90
N LEU A 610 -3.97 -25.63 8.96
CA LEU A 610 -4.12 -24.30 9.56
C LEU A 610 -2.82 -23.82 10.23
N LEU A 611 -2.31 -24.58 11.19
CA LEU A 611 -1.14 -24.17 11.98
C LEU A 611 0.15 -24.12 11.16
N ASN A 612 0.25 -24.84 10.04
CA ASN A 612 1.41 -24.72 9.15
C ASN A 612 1.45 -23.37 8.39
N GLN A 613 0.33 -22.64 8.27
CA GLN A 613 0.35 -21.30 7.64
C GLN A 613 1.01 -20.21 8.50
N VAL A 614 1.21 -20.48 9.80
CA VAL A 614 1.81 -19.55 10.78
C VAL A 614 3.11 -20.06 11.41
N LYS A 615 3.63 -21.20 10.92
CA LYS A 615 4.87 -21.80 11.40
C LYS A 615 6.07 -21.32 10.58
N VAL A 616 7.09 -20.79 11.26
CA VAL A 616 8.39 -20.44 10.65
C VAL A 616 9.49 -21.07 11.50
N ASP A 617 10.42 -21.78 10.85
CA ASP A 617 11.44 -22.63 11.51
C ASP A 617 10.86 -23.58 12.59
N GLY A 618 9.62 -24.03 12.40
CA GLY A 618 8.87 -24.89 13.32
C GLY A 618 8.17 -24.17 14.49
N LYS A 619 8.41 -22.87 14.68
CA LYS A 619 7.79 -22.03 15.72
C LYS A 619 6.48 -21.44 15.23
N ILE A 620 5.46 -21.39 16.09
CA ILE A 620 4.21 -20.67 15.83
C ILE A 620 4.46 -19.17 16.05
N MET A 621 4.52 -18.39 14.97
CA MET A 621 4.80 -16.94 15.04
C MET A 621 3.53 -16.07 15.10
N GLY A 622 2.35 -16.68 15.03
CA GLY A 622 1.06 -16.00 15.11
C GLY A 622 -0.09 -16.98 15.33
N LEU A 623 -1.25 -16.48 15.72
CA LEU A 623 -2.47 -17.23 15.96
C LEU A 623 -3.44 -16.99 14.77
N PRO A 624 -3.71 -17.99 13.92
CA PRO A 624 -4.48 -17.77 12.70
C PRO A 624 -5.98 -17.71 12.99
N MET A 625 -6.66 -16.72 12.42
CA MET A 625 -8.12 -16.72 12.37
C MET A 625 -8.59 -17.81 11.39
N THR A 626 -9.58 -18.60 11.77
CA THR A 626 -9.95 -19.83 11.06
C THR A 626 -10.94 -19.57 9.91
N ASN A 627 -10.65 -20.08 8.72
CA ASN A 627 -11.61 -20.16 7.62
C ASN A 627 -12.28 -21.54 7.57
N ILE A 628 -13.55 -21.58 7.95
CA ILE A 628 -14.31 -22.83 8.03
C ILE A 628 -14.50 -23.47 6.65
N GLY A 629 -14.60 -24.80 6.63
CA GLY A 629 -14.80 -25.56 5.40
C GLY A 629 -16.16 -25.32 4.74
N ASN A 630 -16.27 -25.76 3.49
CA ASN A 630 -17.49 -25.78 2.69
C ASN A 630 -18.18 -24.40 2.48
N GLN A 631 -17.42 -23.29 2.51
CA GLN A 631 -17.89 -21.97 2.04
C GLN A 631 -17.84 -21.81 0.51
N HIS A 632 -18.12 -22.86 -0.24
CA HIS A 632 -18.16 -22.81 -1.69
C HIS A 632 -19.48 -22.19 -2.20
N GLN A 633 -19.47 -21.77 -3.46
CA GLN A 633 -20.64 -21.21 -4.14
C GLN A 633 -21.67 -22.31 -4.42
N LEU A 634 -22.93 -22.09 -4.07
CA LEU A 634 -24.07 -22.97 -4.34
C LEU A 634 -25.00 -22.30 -5.35
N LEU A 635 -25.73 -23.09 -6.13
CA LEU A 635 -26.77 -22.56 -7.01
C LEU A 635 -28.04 -22.30 -6.20
N TRP A 636 -28.38 -21.04 -6.00
CA TRP A 636 -29.65 -20.62 -5.42
C TRP A 636 -30.67 -20.37 -6.52
N VAL A 637 -31.89 -20.89 -6.34
CA VAL A 637 -32.95 -20.83 -7.35
C VAL A 637 -34.34 -20.67 -6.73
N ARG A 638 -35.18 -19.85 -7.38
CA ARG A 638 -36.62 -19.74 -7.12
C ARG A 638 -37.34 -21.04 -7.51
N LYS A 639 -37.54 -21.93 -6.53
CA LYS A 639 -38.22 -23.23 -6.69
C LYS A 639 -39.66 -23.06 -7.20
N ASP A 640 -40.34 -22.01 -6.77
CA ASP A 640 -41.69 -21.67 -7.24
C ASP A 640 -41.70 -21.23 -8.72
N TRP A 641 -40.64 -20.58 -9.22
CA TRP A 641 -40.47 -20.30 -10.66
C TRP A 641 -40.21 -21.58 -11.47
N VAL A 642 -39.41 -22.51 -10.93
CA VAL A 642 -39.18 -23.85 -11.53
C VAL A 642 -40.50 -24.59 -11.69
N ASP A 643 -41.33 -24.61 -10.65
CA ASP A 643 -42.65 -25.26 -10.68
C ASP A 643 -43.63 -24.53 -11.62
N LYS A 644 -43.63 -23.19 -11.62
CA LYS A 644 -44.45 -22.33 -12.49
C LYS A 644 -44.18 -22.57 -13.99
N VAL A 645 -42.95 -22.95 -14.38
CA VAL A 645 -42.62 -23.31 -15.77
C VAL A 645 -42.69 -24.81 -16.07
N GLY A 646 -42.94 -25.66 -15.06
CA GLY A 646 -42.97 -27.12 -15.18
C GLY A 646 -41.60 -27.77 -15.37
N ALA A 647 -40.53 -27.13 -14.92
CA ALA A 647 -39.16 -27.63 -15.01
C ALA A 647 -38.79 -28.52 -13.80
N LYS A 648 -37.54 -28.98 -13.79
CA LYS A 648 -36.88 -29.58 -12.61
C LYS A 648 -35.83 -28.61 -12.07
N LEU A 649 -35.34 -28.89 -10.86
CA LEU A 649 -34.05 -28.33 -10.42
C LEU A 649 -32.94 -28.86 -11.35
N PRO A 650 -31.94 -28.03 -11.70
CA PRO A 650 -30.89 -28.41 -12.63
C PRO A 650 -29.84 -29.31 -11.95
N GLU A 651 -29.28 -30.25 -12.72
CA GLU A 651 -28.18 -31.12 -12.26
C GLU A 651 -26.88 -30.78 -13.02
N THR A 652 -26.95 -30.63 -14.35
CA THR A 652 -25.79 -30.35 -15.22
C THR A 652 -25.64 -28.86 -15.57
N VAL A 653 -24.49 -28.48 -16.14
CA VAL A 653 -24.27 -27.13 -16.69
C VAL A 653 -25.33 -26.78 -17.75
N GLU A 654 -25.69 -27.73 -18.62
CA GLU A 654 -26.72 -27.53 -19.64
C GLU A 654 -28.10 -27.26 -19.01
N ASP A 655 -28.46 -27.96 -17.93
CA ASP A 655 -29.71 -27.72 -17.21
C ASP A 655 -29.76 -26.32 -16.59
N VAL A 656 -28.65 -25.82 -16.04
CA VAL A 656 -28.56 -24.45 -15.48
C VAL A 656 -28.86 -23.42 -16.56
N TRP A 657 -28.22 -23.52 -17.72
CA TRP A 657 -28.44 -22.59 -18.83
C TRP A 657 -29.83 -22.76 -19.49
N ASN A 658 -30.31 -23.99 -19.63
CA ASN A 658 -31.66 -24.27 -20.15
C ASN A 658 -32.75 -23.70 -19.22
N LEU A 659 -32.56 -23.74 -17.90
CA LEU A 659 -33.47 -23.14 -16.93
C LEU A 659 -33.39 -21.61 -16.94
N ALA A 660 -32.18 -21.03 -16.93
CA ALA A 660 -31.98 -19.59 -17.03
C ALA A 660 -32.59 -19.01 -18.33
N ARG A 661 -32.39 -19.69 -19.47
CA ARG A 661 -33.05 -19.38 -20.75
C ARG A 661 -34.56 -19.44 -20.64
N THR A 662 -35.09 -20.51 -20.03
CA THR A 662 -36.54 -20.66 -19.80
C THR A 662 -37.12 -19.55 -18.92
N PHE A 663 -36.35 -19.03 -17.95
CA PHE A 663 -36.75 -17.92 -17.10
C PHE A 663 -36.79 -16.59 -17.87
N VAL A 664 -35.78 -16.30 -18.67
CA VAL A 664 -35.70 -15.09 -19.51
C VAL A 664 -36.76 -15.11 -20.63
N GLU A 665 -36.83 -16.19 -21.43
CA GLU A 665 -37.75 -16.29 -22.59
C GLU A 665 -39.23 -16.18 -22.24
N LYS A 666 -39.62 -16.69 -21.06
CA LYS A 666 -41.01 -16.66 -20.58
C LYS A 666 -41.32 -15.44 -19.68
N ASP A 667 -40.32 -14.58 -19.43
CA ASP A 667 -40.32 -13.52 -18.41
C ASP A 667 -40.97 -13.99 -17.10
N VAL A 668 -40.37 -14.99 -16.44
CA VAL A 668 -41.03 -15.69 -15.33
C VAL A 668 -41.26 -14.79 -14.11
N SER A 669 -40.52 -13.70 -13.95
CA SER A 669 -40.81 -12.65 -12.97
C SER A 669 -42.10 -11.85 -13.26
N GLY A 670 -42.49 -11.72 -14.53
CA GLY A 670 -43.54 -10.82 -14.99
C GLY A 670 -43.16 -9.33 -14.99
N THR A 671 -41.87 -9.00 -14.80
CA THR A 671 -41.37 -7.61 -14.73
C THR A 671 -40.98 -7.00 -16.08
N GLY A 672 -40.99 -7.79 -17.15
CA GLY A 672 -40.38 -7.45 -18.45
C GLY A 672 -38.85 -7.35 -18.40
N LYS A 673 -38.23 -7.78 -17.30
CA LYS A 673 -36.81 -7.63 -16.98
C LYS A 673 -36.25 -8.83 -16.21
N THR A 674 -36.76 -10.04 -16.47
CA THR A 674 -36.21 -11.26 -15.84
C THR A 674 -34.73 -11.42 -16.19
N VAL A 675 -33.87 -11.53 -15.17
CA VAL A 675 -32.44 -11.81 -15.29
C VAL A 675 -32.23 -13.32 -15.14
N GLY A 676 -31.51 -13.92 -16.08
CA GLY A 676 -31.22 -15.36 -16.07
C GLY A 676 -30.31 -15.75 -14.91
N MET A 677 -29.10 -15.19 -14.86
CA MET A 677 -28.10 -15.39 -13.81
C MET A 677 -27.40 -14.08 -13.42
N VAL A 678 -27.18 -13.88 -12.12
CA VAL A 678 -26.42 -12.75 -11.56
C VAL A 678 -24.95 -13.15 -11.36
N MET A 679 -24.03 -12.33 -11.90
CA MET A 679 -22.58 -12.51 -11.83
C MET A 679 -21.92 -11.37 -11.06
N ASP A 680 -20.84 -11.67 -10.33
CA ASP A 680 -20.01 -10.66 -9.68
C ASP A 680 -19.05 -9.98 -10.67
N SER A 681 -18.60 -8.76 -10.35
CA SER A 681 -17.74 -7.96 -11.23
C SER A 681 -16.37 -8.56 -11.53
N ASN A 682 -15.94 -9.58 -10.78
CA ASN A 682 -14.74 -10.41 -11.04
C ASN A 682 -15.08 -11.83 -11.54
N ALA A 683 -16.36 -12.13 -11.79
CA ALA A 683 -16.91 -13.44 -12.15
C ALA A 683 -16.65 -14.61 -11.18
N MET A 684 -16.10 -14.39 -9.97
CA MET A 684 -15.66 -15.50 -9.10
C MET A 684 -16.80 -16.26 -8.42
N ASN A 685 -18.02 -15.72 -8.36
CA ASN A 685 -19.18 -16.53 -7.96
C ASN A 685 -19.52 -17.64 -8.99
N PHE A 686 -19.05 -17.53 -10.25
CA PHE A 686 -19.20 -18.58 -11.27
C PHE A 686 -18.17 -19.73 -11.17
N THR A 687 -17.39 -19.79 -10.08
CA THR A 687 -16.49 -20.92 -9.78
C THR A 687 -17.11 -22.33 -9.96
N PRO A 688 -18.42 -22.58 -9.72
CA PRO A 688 -19.03 -23.88 -10.03
C PRO A 688 -19.09 -24.22 -11.53
N ILE A 689 -19.22 -23.23 -12.42
CA ILE A 689 -19.14 -23.47 -13.87
C ILE A 689 -17.71 -23.82 -14.26
N PHE A 690 -16.71 -23.10 -13.75
CA PHE A 690 -15.30 -23.44 -13.97
C PHE A 690 -14.98 -24.86 -13.47
N ALA A 691 -15.41 -25.21 -12.25
CA ALA A 691 -15.17 -26.50 -11.64
C ALA A 691 -15.82 -27.68 -12.39
N ALA A 692 -16.97 -27.47 -13.04
CA ALA A 692 -17.60 -28.47 -13.90
C ALA A 692 -16.78 -28.76 -15.18
N HIS A 693 -16.02 -27.78 -15.69
CA HIS A 693 -15.00 -27.97 -16.74
C HIS A 693 -13.66 -28.48 -16.19
N GLY A 694 -13.55 -28.75 -14.89
CA GLY A 694 -12.30 -29.13 -14.22
C GLY A 694 -11.31 -27.96 -14.02
N ALA A 695 -11.76 -26.71 -14.21
CA ALA A 695 -10.96 -25.50 -14.08
C ALA A 695 -11.11 -24.87 -12.69
N PHE A 696 -9.99 -24.38 -12.14
CA PHE A 696 -9.96 -23.72 -10.82
C PHE A 696 -9.15 -22.42 -10.89
N PRO A 697 -9.68 -21.35 -11.53
CA PRO A 697 -8.99 -20.06 -11.61
C PRO A 697 -8.72 -19.47 -10.22
N MET A 698 -7.77 -18.54 -10.15
CA MET A 698 -7.22 -17.89 -8.95
C MET A 698 -6.59 -18.82 -7.89
N ASN A 699 -6.49 -20.12 -8.15
CA ASN A 699 -6.04 -21.11 -7.16
C ASN A 699 -4.82 -21.90 -7.67
N TRP A 700 -3.96 -22.33 -6.75
CA TRP A 700 -2.89 -23.29 -7.05
C TRP A 700 -3.43 -24.72 -6.98
N ILE A 701 -3.21 -25.52 -8.01
CA ILE A 701 -3.72 -26.89 -8.13
C ILE A 701 -2.58 -27.91 -8.19
N GLN A 702 -2.82 -29.13 -7.72
CA GLN A 702 -1.90 -30.24 -7.91
C GLN A 702 -2.16 -30.89 -9.28
N LYS A 703 -1.16 -30.89 -10.18
CA LYS A 703 -1.22 -31.50 -11.52
C LYS A 703 0.03 -32.35 -11.75
N ASP A 704 -0.14 -33.63 -12.09
CA ASP A 704 0.93 -34.61 -12.34
C ASP A 704 2.08 -34.69 -11.30
N GLY A 705 1.79 -34.36 -10.03
CA GLY A 705 2.75 -34.37 -8.93
C GLY A 705 3.54 -33.06 -8.76
N GLN A 706 3.25 -32.04 -9.57
CA GLN A 706 3.71 -30.66 -9.41
C GLN A 706 2.54 -29.76 -9.02
N VAL A 707 2.83 -28.54 -8.58
CA VAL A 707 1.84 -27.52 -8.27
C VAL A 707 1.83 -26.49 -9.40
N GLU A 708 0.69 -26.29 -10.05
CA GLU A 708 0.53 -25.33 -11.15
C GLU A 708 -0.55 -24.30 -10.82
N TYR A 709 -0.46 -23.11 -11.41
CA TYR A 709 -1.50 -22.09 -11.24
C TYR A 709 -2.71 -22.43 -12.12
N GLY A 710 -3.89 -22.48 -11.51
CA GLY A 710 -5.13 -22.97 -12.13
C GLY A 710 -5.67 -22.06 -13.23
N SER A 711 -5.35 -20.77 -13.22
CA SER A 711 -5.86 -19.79 -14.19
C SER A 711 -5.23 -19.89 -15.58
N VAL A 712 -4.01 -20.43 -15.68
CA VAL A 712 -3.29 -20.60 -16.96
C VAL A 712 -3.48 -21.98 -17.58
N GLN A 713 -4.47 -22.73 -17.09
CA GLN A 713 -4.78 -24.09 -17.51
C GLN A 713 -5.75 -24.09 -18.71
N PRO A 714 -5.57 -24.96 -19.72
CA PRO A 714 -6.41 -24.98 -20.93
C PRO A 714 -7.90 -25.28 -20.65
N GLU A 715 -8.21 -25.90 -19.51
CA GLU A 715 -9.56 -26.12 -19.00
C GLU A 715 -10.31 -24.78 -18.76
N VAL A 716 -9.62 -23.73 -18.32
CA VAL A 716 -10.20 -22.38 -18.11
C VAL A 716 -10.73 -21.78 -19.42
N LYS A 717 -10.02 -22.00 -20.53
CA LYS A 717 -10.41 -21.50 -21.86
C LYS A 717 -11.77 -22.06 -22.31
N GLN A 718 -12.12 -23.28 -21.89
CA GLN A 718 -13.40 -23.92 -22.20
C GLN A 718 -14.55 -23.26 -21.43
N ALA A 719 -14.40 -23.08 -20.12
CA ALA A 719 -15.36 -22.35 -19.29
C ALA A 719 -15.56 -20.89 -19.76
N LEU A 720 -14.47 -20.17 -20.09
CA LEU A 720 -14.56 -18.81 -20.64
C LEU A 720 -15.29 -18.76 -22.00
N THR A 721 -15.15 -19.80 -22.84
CA THR A 721 -15.89 -19.91 -24.11
C THR A 721 -17.40 -19.98 -23.86
N GLU A 722 -17.82 -20.81 -22.90
CA GLU A 722 -19.23 -20.97 -22.54
C GLU A 722 -19.79 -19.71 -21.89
N LEU A 723 -19.09 -19.13 -20.90
CA LEU A 723 -19.51 -17.88 -20.26
C LEU A 723 -19.64 -16.73 -21.26
N SER A 724 -18.72 -16.62 -22.23
CA SER A 724 -18.82 -15.64 -23.32
C SER A 724 -20.05 -15.88 -24.22
N ALA A 725 -20.36 -17.15 -24.53
CA ALA A 725 -21.56 -17.51 -25.29
C ALA A 725 -22.86 -17.19 -24.54
N MET A 726 -22.95 -17.53 -23.26
CA MET A 726 -24.13 -17.32 -22.42
C MET A 726 -24.33 -15.84 -22.04
N TYR A 727 -23.23 -15.09 -21.86
CA TYR A 727 -23.28 -13.63 -21.80
C TYR A 727 -23.80 -13.06 -23.11
N LYS A 728 -23.26 -13.48 -24.26
CA LYS A 728 -23.69 -13.01 -25.58
C LYS A 728 -25.17 -13.27 -25.87
N GLU A 729 -25.68 -14.44 -25.48
CA GLU A 729 -27.09 -14.80 -25.55
C GLU A 729 -27.98 -13.94 -24.63
N GLY A 730 -27.43 -13.40 -23.54
CA GLY A 730 -28.12 -12.55 -22.59
C GLY A 730 -28.66 -13.28 -21.36
N LEU A 731 -28.17 -14.49 -21.08
CA LEU A 731 -28.53 -15.25 -19.88
C LEU A 731 -27.79 -14.75 -18.64
N ILE A 732 -26.59 -14.19 -18.80
CA ILE A 732 -25.86 -13.46 -17.76
C ILE A 732 -26.23 -11.97 -17.86
N ASP A 733 -26.45 -11.31 -16.72
CA ASP A 733 -26.78 -9.88 -16.67
C ASP A 733 -25.79 -9.01 -17.46
N LYS A 734 -26.29 -8.21 -18.40
CA LYS A 734 -25.51 -7.30 -19.24
C LYS A 734 -24.83 -6.16 -18.48
N GLN A 735 -25.21 -5.91 -17.22
CA GLN A 735 -24.63 -4.85 -16.40
C GLN A 735 -23.70 -5.37 -15.28
N PHE A 736 -23.42 -6.68 -15.22
CA PHE A 736 -22.74 -7.31 -14.07
C PHE A 736 -21.41 -6.64 -13.68
N ALA A 737 -20.60 -6.23 -14.66
CA ALA A 737 -19.29 -5.61 -14.45
C ALA A 737 -19.35 -4.17 -13.89
N VAL A 738 -20.52 -3.52 -13.91
CA VAL A 738 -20.71 -2.13 -13.44
C VAL A 738 -21.70 -2.00 -12.28
N ARG A 739 -22.32 -3.11 -11.83
CA ARG A 739 -23.20 -3.08 -10.65
C ARG A 739 -22.42 -3.08 -9.34
N SER A 740 -22.89 -2.25 -8.43
CA SER A 740 -22.65 -2.38 -6.99
C SER A 740 -23.23 -3.68 -6.41
N ASN A 741 -22.88 -4.02 -5.17
CA ASN A 741 -23.46 -5.18 -4.49
C ASN A 741 -24.94 -4.97 -4.19
N GLU A 742 -25.27 -3.75 -3.80
CA GLU A 742 -26.61 -3.25 -3.49
C GLU A 742 -27.54 -3.33 -4.70
N GLU A 743 -27.05 -3.04 -5.91
CA GLU A 743 -27.81 -3.23 -7.15
C GLU A 743 -28.03 -4.70 -7.52
N LYS A 744 -27.09 -5.60 -7.20
CA LYS A 744 -27.28 -7.06 -7.38
C LYS A 744 -28.30 -7.60 -6.38
N GLU A 745 -28.23 -7.18 -5.11
CA GLU A 745 -29.26 -7.47 -4.11
C GLU A 745 -30.63 -6.95 -4.55
N ALA A 746 -30.71 -5.74 -5.10
CA ALA A 746 -31.95 -5.15 -5.58
C ALA A 746 -32.60 -5.97 -6.71
N LEU A 747 -31.84 -6.64 -7.60
CA LEU A 747 -32.41 -7.56 -8.59
C LEU A 747 -33.15 -8.73 -7.93
N VAL A 748 -32.66 -9.23 -6.79
CA VAL A 748 -33.22 -10.37 -6.06
C VAL A 748 -34.41 -9.93 -5.23
N ILE A 749 -34.29 -8.81 -4.51
CA ILE A 749 -35.36 -8.23 -3.67
C ILE A 749 -36.56 -7.83 -4.53
N ASN A 750 -36.34 -7.21 -5.69
CA ASN A 750 -37.40 -6.81 -6.63
C ASN A 750 -37.93 -7.96 -7.49
N GLY A 751 -37.53 -9.22 -7.20
CA GLY A 751 -38.02 -10.40 -7.91
C GLY A 751 -37.62 -10.48 -9.40
N GLN A 752 -36.55 -9.80 -9.81
CA GLN A 752 -36.08 -9.78 -11.20
C GLN A 752 -35.12 -10.94 -11.50
N ALA A 753 -34.29 -11.34 -10.54
CA ALA A 753 -33.38 -12.47 -10.65
C ALA A 753 -33.96 -13.72 -9.97
N GLY A 754 -33.95 -14.86 -10.68
CA GLY A 754 -34.47 -16.14 -10.19
C GLY A 754 -33.42 -17.24 -9.98
N MET A 755 -32.18 -17.03 -10.45
CA MET A 755 -31.04 -17.94 -10.27
C MET A 755 -29.75 -17.17 -10.08
N LEU A 756 -28.85 -17.70 -9.26
CA LEU A 756 -27.57 -17.07 -8.91
C LEU A 756 -26.65 -18.07 -8.17
N PHE A 757 -25.35 -17.93 -8.35
CA PHE A 757 -24.36 -18.61 -7.50
C PHE A 757 -24.01 -17.73 -6.30
N ASN A 758 -24.13 -18.26 -5.07
CA ASN A 758 -23.77 -17.59 -3.82
C ASN A 758 -23.49 -18.63 -2.70
N PRO A 759 -22.74 -18.29 -1.63
CA PRO A 759 -22.41 -19.24 -0.56
C PRO A 759 -23.60 -19.55 0.35
N TRP A 760 -23.44 -20.55 1.23
CA TRP A 760 -24.49 -20.99 2.16
C TRP A 760 -25.07 -19.87 3.05
N TRP A 761 -24.26 -18.86 3.39
CA TRP A 761 -24.62 -17.77 4.33
C TRP A 761 -25.41 -16.62 3.69
N ILE A 762 -25.75 -16.70 2.41
CA ILE A 762 -26.41 -15.60 1.67
C ILE A 762 -27.73 -15.13 2.29
N GLY A 763 -28.44 -16.00 3.02
CA GLY A 763 -29.68 -15.66 3.74
C GLY A 763 -29.52 -14.58 4.81
N TYR A 764 -28.31 -14.30 5.31
CA TYR A 764 -28.13 -13.19 6.27
C TYR A 764 -28.12 -11.79 5.62
N THR A 765 -27.79 -11.71 4.32
CA THR A 765 -27.73 -10.47 3.53
C THR A 765 -29.13 -9.91 3.22
N ASN A 766 -29.26 -8.87 2.41
CA ASN A 766 -30.58 -8.33 2.06
C ASN A 766 -31.40 -9.25 1.13
N TYR A 767 -30.82 -10.37 0.64
CA TYR A 767 -31.54 -11.40 -0.14
C TYR A 767 -32.81 -11.92 0.56
N LYS A 768 -32.79 -11.99 1.90
CA LYS A 768 -33.94 -12.36 2.74
C LYS A 768 -35.15 -11.43 2.61
N ASP A 769 -34.94 -10.20 2.17
CA ASP A 769 -36.02 -9.23 1.97
C ASP A 769 -36.85 -9.51 0.71
N SER A 770 -36.47 -10.48 -0.13
CA SER A 770 -37.30 -10.91 -1.27
C SER A 770 -38.70 -11.38 -0.83
N ILE A 771 -38.87 -12.02 0.34
CA ILE A 771 -40.20 -12.41 0.85
C ILE A 771 -41.06 -11.22 1.32
N LYS A 772 -40.48 -10.01 1.48
CA LYS A 772 -41.26 -8.78 1.77
C LYS A 772 -41.96 -8.25 0.52
N GLN A 773 -41.35 -8.42 -0.66
CA GLN A 773 -41.91 -7.99 -1.95
C GLN A 773 -42.75 -9.10 -2.60
N ASP A 774 -42.33 -10.36 -2.42
CA ASP A 774 -42.96 -11.54 -3.01
C ASP A 774 -43.16 -12.62 -1.93
N PRO A 775 -44.28 -12.58 -1.18
CA PRO A 775 -44.55 -13.52 -0.09
C PRO A 775 -44.66 -15.00 -0.51
N GLU A 776 -44.78 -15.29 -1.81
CA GLU A 776 -44.83 -16.66 -2.34
C GLU A 776 -43.43 -17.17 -2.79
N ALA A 777 -42.37 -16.37 -2.62
CA ALA A 777 -41.01 -16.71 -3.04
C ALA A 777 -40.41 -17.89 -2.27
N VAL A 778 -40.08 -18.98 -2.96
CA VAL A 778 -39.43 -20.16 -2.36
C VAL A 778 -38.02 -20.31 -2.94
N TRP A 779 -37.03 -19.80 -2.21
CA TRP A 779 -35.62 -20.05 -2.52
C TRP A 779 -35.17 -21.43 -2.02
N VAL A 780 -34.42 -22.16 -2.84
CA VAL A 780 -33.66 -23.35 -2.43
C VAL A 780 -32.24 -23.26 -2.95
N ALA A 781 -31.29 -23.86 -2.23
CA ALA A 781 -29.96 -24.13 -2.73
C ALA A 781 -29.95 -25.47 -3.50
N VAL A 782 -28.95 -25.64 -4.39
CA VAL A 782 -28.63 -26.90 -5.08
C VAL A 782 -27.11 -27.01 -5.23
N SER A 783 -26.53 -28.17 -4.90
CA SER A 783 -25.14 -28.53 -5.22
C SER A 783 -24.99 -28.92 -6.69
N ALA A 784 -25.19 -27.95 -7.58
CA ALA A 784 -25.14 -28.07 -9.04
C ALA A 784 -24.40 -26.85 -9.65
N PRO A 785 -23.77 -26.98 -10.83
CA PRO A 785 -23.74 -28.16 -11.70
C PRO A 785 -22.77 -29.26 -11.21
N VAL A 786 -23.12 -30.52 -11.49
CA VAL A 786 -22.24 -31.68 -11.30
C VAL A 786 -21.46 -32.02 -12.57
N ASP A 787 -20.33 -32.72 -12.41
CA ASP A 787 -19.56 -33.30 -13.51
C ASP A 787 -20.18 -34.59 -14.09
N GLU A 788 -19.53 -35.20 -15.09
CA GLU A 788 -19.96 -36.45 -15.73
C GLU A 788 -20.10 -37.65 -14.75
N ASN A 789 -19.49 -37.58 -13.56
CA ASN A 789 -19.54 -38.61 -12.51
C ASN A 789 -20.63 -38.32 -11.47
N GLY A 790 -21.39 -37.23 -11.62
CA GLY A 790 -22.36 -36.77 -10.63
C GLY A 790 -21.71 -36.08 -9.42
N LYS A 791 -20.50 -35.54 -9.55
CA LYS A 791 -19.78 -34.85 -8.49
C LYS A 791 -19.84 -33.33 -8.61
N PHE A 792 -20.27 -32.68 -7.53
CA PHE A 792 -20.21 -31.23 -7.38
C PHE A 792 -18.82 -30.85 -6.87
N LYS A 793 -18.03 -30.15 -7.69
CA LYS A 793 -16.61 -29.89 -7.41
C LYS A 793 -16.37 -28.49 -6.88
N THR A 794 -15.53 -28.38 -5.86
CA THR A 794 -14.94 -27.13 -5.38
C THR A 794 -13.47 -27.34 -5.05
N ILE A 795 -12.68 -26.28 -5.07
CA ILE A 795 -11.35 -26.29 -4.46
C ILE A 795 -11.44 -25.99 -2.96
N ARG A 796 -10.46 -26.49 -2.20
CA ARG A 796 -10.27 -26.15 -0.79
C ARG A 796 -9.76 -24.70 -0.68
N GLN A 797 -10.49 -23.89 0.08
CA GLN A 797 -10.11 -22.52 0.42
C GLN A 797 -8.97 -22.52 1.47
N ASP A 798 -8.15 -21.46 1.49
CA ASP A 798 -7.11 -21.23 2.49
C ASP A 798 -7.69 -21.38 3.92
N PRO A 799 -7.11 -22.22 4.79
CA PRO A 799 -7.60 -22.42 6.16
C PRO A 799 -7.47 -21.17 7.05
N VAL A 800 -6.69 -20.16 6.67
CA VAL A 800 -6.64 -18.87 7.37
C VAL A 800 -7.63 -17.91 6.73
N GLY A 801 -8.60 -17.42 7.51
CA GLY A 801 -9.61 -16.46 7.05
C GLY A 801 -9.47 -15.14 7.78
N GLY A 802 -9.63 -14.00 7.10
CA GLY A 802 -9.62 -12.67 7.73
C GLY A 802 -8.25 -12.15 8.20
N GLY A 803 -7.35 -13.00 8.70
CA GLY A 803 -5.98 -12.61 9.03
C GLY A 803 -5.26 -13.52 10.04
N ILE A 804 -4.11 -13.05 10.51
CA ILE A 804 -3.29 -13.69 11.55
C ILE A 804 -3.16 -12.71 12.71
N VAL A 805 -3.44 -13.16 13.94
CA VAL A 805 -3.19 -12.36 15.15
C VAL A 805 -1.75 -12.57 15.60
N VAL A 806 -0.98 -11.48 15.66
CA VAL A 806 0.42 -11.49 16.11
C VAL A 806 0.60 -10.61 17.34
N VAL A 807 1.58 -10.97 18.17
CA VAL A 807 1.93 -10.27 19.40
C VAL A 807 3.32 -9.65 19.25
N LYS A 808 3.47 -8.38 19.63
CA LYS A 808 4.72 -7.62 19.59
C LYS A 808 5.79 -8.27 20.47
N LYS A 809 7.02 -8.40 19.95
CA LYS A 809 8.10 -9.18 20.57
C LYS A 809 8.46 -8.79 22.02
N ASP A 810 8.36 -7.50 22.35
CA ASP A 810 8.66 -6.97 23.70
C ASP A 810 7.43 -6.89 24.62
N PHE A 811 6.26 -7.39 24.23
CA PHE A 811 5.08 -7.42 25.10
C PHE A 811 5.26 -8.47 26.20
N GLY A 812 5.12 -8.06 27.46
CA GLY A 812 5.49 -8.88 28.62
C GLY A 812 4.51 -10.00 29.02
N HIS A 813 3.34 -10.08 28.38
CA HIS A 813 2.26 -11.02 28.73
C HIS A 813 1.60 -11.70 27.50
N PRO A 814 2.36 -12.30 26.57
CA PRO A 814 1.78 -12.92 25.37
C PRO A 814 0.76 -14.02 25.69
N GLU A 815 0.86 -14.66 26.86
CA GLU A 815 -0.09 -15.66 27.36
C GLU A 815 -1.48 -15.06 27.68
N ALA A 816 -1.56 -13.78 28.07
CA ALA A 816 -2.83 -13.09 28.29
C ALA A 816 -3.69 -13.00 27.01
N ILE A 817 -3.04 -12.92 25.86
CA ILE A 817 -3.70 -12.85 24.54
C ILE A 817 -4.42 -14.18 24.25
N MET A 818 -3.76 -15.31 24.54
CA MET A 818 -4.37 -16.64 24.40
C MET A 818 -5.52 -16.87 25.39
N LYS A 819 -5.42 -16.36 26.64
CA LYS A 819 -6.55 -16.37 27.60
C LYS A 819 -7.75 -15.59 27.07
N SER A 820 -7.53 -14.41 26.48
CA SER A 820 -8.59 -13.62 25.86
C SER A 820 -9.25 -14.37 24.71
N ILE A 821 -8.48 -15.09 23.88
CA ILE A 821 -9.00 -15.88 22.75
C ILE A 821 -9.78 -17.11 23.24
N ASN A 822 -9.31 -17.82 24.27
CA ASN A 822 -10.05 -18.93 24.89
C ASN A 822 -11.46 -18.47 25.31
N LEU A 823 -11.52 -17.44 26.15
CA LEU A 823 -12.78 -16.95 26.71
C LEU A 823 -13.69 -16.30 25.65
N THR A 824 -13.12 -15.64 24.64
CA THR A 824 -13.90 -15.10 23.52
C THR A 824 -14.55 -16.23 22.71
N THR A 825 -13.79 -17.28 22.40
CA THR A 825 -14.29 -18.48 21.70
C THR A 825 -15.36 -19.19 22.53
N ASP A 826 -15.10 -19.45 23.80
CA ASP A 826 -16.05 -20.09 24.72
C ASP A 826 -17.34 -19.27 24.88
N PHE A 827 -17.22 -17.93 24.95
CA PHE A 827 -18.35 -17.02 25.00
C PHE A 827 -19.17 -17.08 23.71
N LEU A 828 -18.58 -16.80 22.54
CA LEU A 828 -19.31 -16.72 21.27
C LEU A 828 -20.11 -18.00 21.00
N TYR A 829 -19.41 -19.14 20.90
CA TYR A 829 -19.99 -20.44 20.54
C TYR A 829 -20.63 -21.17 21.73
N SER A 830 -20.61 -20.58 22.93
CA SER A 830 -21.24 -21.12 24.15
C SER A 830 -20.69 -22.50 24.53
N LEU A 831 -19.37 -22.68 24.46
CA LEU A 831 -18.70 -24.00 24.59
C LEU A 831 -18.62 -24.51 26.04
N THR A 832 -18.82 -23.62 27.03
CA THR A 832 -18.69 -23.93 28.46
C THR A 832 -19.94 -23.54 29.23
N GLU A 833 -20.22 -24.24 30.34
CA GLU A 833 -21.35 -23.90 31.22
C GLU A 833 -21.24 -22.48 31.78
N ASP A 834 -20.02 -21.98 32.03
CA ASP A 834 -19.77 -20.63 32.51
C ASP A 834 -20.17 -19.55 31.48
N ALA A 835 -19.79 -19.74 30.21
CA ALA A 835 -20.22 -18.86 29.11
C ALA A 835 -21.74 -18.88 28.91
N ILE A 836 -22.35 -20.07 28.96
CA ILE A 836 -23.81 -20.25 28.87
C ILE A 836 -24.53 -19.52 30.01
N ASN A 837 -24.03 -19.65 31.24
CA ASN A 837 -24.63 -19.03 32.42
C ASN A 837 -24.46 -17.50 32.40
N TYR A 838 -23.27 -16.99 32.06
CA TYR A 838 -23.03 -15.54 32.02
C TYR A 838 -23.92 -14.83 30.98
N LYS A 839 -24.17 -15.45 29.81
CA LYS A 839 -25.17 -14.95 28.84
C LYS A 839 -26.60 -14.93 29.40
N LYS A 840 -26.96 -15.92 30.23
CA LYS A 840 -28.30 -16.04 30.86
C LYS A 840 -28.48 -15.12 32.06
N GLU A 841 -27.40 -14.67 32.67
CA GLU A 841 -27.38 -13.64 33.72
C GLU A 841 -27.51 -12.21 33.13
N HIS A 842 -27.05 -11.99 31.90
CA HIS A 842 -27.05 -10.68 31.21
C HIS A 842 -27.84 -10.67 29.88
N PRO A 843 -29.12 -11.10 29.85
CA PRO A 843 -29.86 -11.30 28.60
C PRO A 843 -30.15 -9.99 27.84
N ASP A 844 -30.28 -8.87 28.55
CA ASP A 844 -30.55 -7.55 27.98
C ASP A 844 -29.29 -6.86 27.40
N GLU A 845 -28.10 -7.44 27.61
CA GLU A 845 -26.79 -6.96 27.13
C GLU A 845 -26.26 -7.78 25.94
N LEU A 846 -27.05 -8.73 25.43
CA LEU A 846 -26.66 -9.56 24.28
C LEU A 846 -26.61 -8.73 22.98
N LEU A 847 -25.65 -9.05 22.10
CA LEU A 847 -25.50 -8.43 20.78
C LEU A 847 -26.80 -8.52 19.97
N THR A 848 -27.17 -7.42 19.31
CA THR A 848 -28.45 -7.32 18.62
C THR A 848 -28.54 -8.21 17.38
N ASP A 849 -29.77 -8.60 17.01
CA ASP A 849 -30.08 -9.54 15.92
C ASP A 849 -29.49 -9.18 14.55
N ALA A 850 -29.04 -7.93 14.35
CA ALA A 850 -28.46 -7.48 13.09
C ALA A 850 -27.21 -8.28 12.65
N SER A 851 -26.40 -8.78 13.59
CA SER A 851 -25.23 -9.60 13.27
C SER A 851 -24.69 -10.38 14.49
N ARG A 852 -25.46 -11.37 14.98
CA ARG A 852 -25.02 -12.32 16.03
C ARG A 852 -23.72 -13.08 15.73
N TRP A 853 -23.32 -13.11 14.46
CA TRP A 853 -22.11 -13.78 13.96
C TRP A 853 -20.91 -12.82 13.78
N ASN A 854 -21.00 -11.57 14.26
CA ASN A 854 -19.89 -10.63 14.16
C ASN A 854 -18.92 -10.74 15.36
N ASN A 855 -17.63 -10.87 15.05
CA ASN A 855 -16.54 -10.91 16.04
C ASN A 855 -15.93 -9.53 16.35
N ASP A 856 -16.24 -8.49 15.57
CA ASP A 856 -15.77 -7.09 15.75
C ASP A 856 -15.90 -6.52 17.17
N PRO A 857 -17.01 -6.72 17.93
CA PRO A 857 -17.14 -6.16 19.27
C PRO A 857 -16.28 -6.87 20.33
N THR A 858 -15.52 -7.90 19.98
CA THR A 858 -14.68 -8.61 20.96
C THR A 858 -13.33 -7.91 21.19
N GLN A 859 -12.59 -8.36 22.22
CA GLN A 859 -11.27 -7.81 22.53
C GLN A 859 -10.28 -7.96 21.37
N ILE A 860 -10.37 -9.07 20.63
CA ILE A 860 -9.53 -9.42 19.48
C ILE A 860 -10.47 -10.01 18.42
N PRO A 861 -10.81 -9.26 17.35
CA PRO A 861 -11.88 -9.63 16.42
C PRO A 861 -11.45 -10.76 15.49
N MET A 862 -11.59 -12.00 15.97
CA MET A 862 -11.10 -13.21 15.31
C MET A 862 -12.12 -14.36 15.41
N GLN A 863 -12.40 -14.99 14.28
CA GLN A 863 -13.12 -16.27 14.20
C GLN A 863 -12.21 -17.45 14.59
N VAL A 864 -12.67 -18.29 15.52
CA VAL A 864 -12.05 -19.57 15.87
C VAL A 864 -13.15 -20.62 15.92
N ASP A 865 -13.37 -21.34 14.81
CA ASP A 865 -14.46 -22.31 14.66
C ASP A 865 -14.02 -23.56 13.86
N TYR A 866 -14.73 -24.67 14.02
CA TYR A 866 -14.39 -25.98 13.45
C TYR A 866 -14.45 -25.99 11.92
N ASP A 867 -13.55 -26.72 11.28
CA ASP A 867 -13.54 -26.88 9.81
C ASP A 867 -14.86 -27.45 9.28
N ASP A 868 -15.44 -28.41 10.01
CA ASP A 868 -16.71 -29.06 9.70
C ASP A 868 -17.91 -28.41 10.41
N VAL A 869 -17.82 -27.16 10.90
CA VAL A 869 -18.90 -26.54 11.69
C VAL A 869 -20.25 -26.49 10.97
N LEU A 870 -20.26 -26.27 9.65
CA LEU A 870 -21.49 -26.26 8.85
C LEU A 870 -22.22 -27.60 8.95
N LYS A 871 -21.47 -28.70 8.96
CA LYS A 871 -22.00 -30.04 9.15
C LYS A 871 -22.45 -30.26 10.60
N ARG A 872 -21.67 -29.82 11.59
CA ARG A 872 -22.02 -29.92 13.02
C ARG A 872 -23.34 -29.23 13.33
N TYR A 873 -23.52 -28.00 12.86
CA TYR A 873 -24.77 -27.25 13.03
C TYR A 873 -25.95 -27.97 12.38
N TYR A 874 -25.85 -28.31 11.08
CA TYR A 874 -26.96 -28.93 10.36
C TYR A 874 -27.34 -30.30 10.93
N ASP A 875 -26.37 -31.18 11.21
CA ASP A 875 -26.65 -32.50 11.79
C ASP A 875 -27.32 -32.40 13.17
N ASP A 876 -26.91 -31.45 14.02
CA ASP A 876 -27.45 -31.25 15.37
C ASP A 876 -28.89 -30.69 15.34
N LEU A 877 -29.15 -29.66 14.54
CA LEU A 877 -30.49 -29.09 14.32
C LEU A 877 -31.47 -30.14 13.78
N ILE A 878 -31.06 -30.92 12.78
CA ILE A 878 -31.89 -31.96 12.16
C ILE A 878 -32.08 -33.17 13.08
N LYS A 879 -31.11 -33.49 13.96
CA LYS A 879 -31.22 -34.52 14.99
C LYS A 879 -32.22 -34.12 16.07
N ALA A 880 -32.14 -32.88 16.57
CA ALA A 880 -33.10 -32.34 17.54
C ALA A 880 -34.53 -32.30 16.98
N ASP A 881 -34.69 -31.92 15.71
CA ASP A 881 -35.99 -31.91 15.03
C ASP A 881 -36.61 -33.30 14.93
N LYS A 882 -35.81 -34.31 14.54
CA LYS A 882 -36.23 -35.71 14.46
C LYS A 882 -36.53 -36.33 15.82
N ALA A 883 -35.92 -35.81 16.90
CA ALA A 883 -36.20 -36.23 18.27
C ALA A 883 -37.44 -35.54 18.87
N GLY A 884 -37.82 -34.37 18.35
CA GLY A 884 -38.79 -33.48 18.99
C GLY A 884 -38.27 -32.84 20.28
N ASP A 885 -36.95 -32.75 20.45
CA ASP A 885 -36.29 -32.34 21.69
C ASP A 885 -35.35 -31.16 21.44
N ALA A 886 -35.84 -29.96 21.78
CA ALA A 886 -35.08 -28.73 21.70
C ALA A 886 -34.00 -28.59 22.80
N SER A 887 -34.04 -29.42 23.86
CA SER A 887 -33.06 -29.34 24.96
C SER A 887 -31.71 -29.98 24.63
N ALA A 888 -31.65 -30.72 23.52
CA ALA A 888 -30.41 -31.31 22.99
C ALA A 888 -29.62 -30.37 22.07
N VAL A 889 -30.17 -29.19 21.74
CA VAL A 889 -29.55 -28.19 20.84
C VAL A 889 -28.56 -27.33 21.63
N GLN A 890 -27.34 -27.14 21.11
CA GLN A 890 -26.35 -26.25 21.72
C GLN A 890 -26.86 -24.78 21.72
N GLU A 891 -26.58 -24.03 22.79
CA GLU A 891 -27.24 -22.73 23.08
C GLU A 891 -27.08 -21.70 21.93
N ASP A 892 -25.93 -21.69 21.26
CA ASP A 892 -25.62 -20.85 20.09
C ASP A 892 -26.51 -21.15 18.86
N ARG A 893 -27.08 -22.37 18.78
CA ARG A 893 -27.92 -22.83 17.65
C ARG A 893 -29.43 -22.74 17.93
N VAL A 894 -29.84 -22.38 19.15
CA VAL A 894 -31.26 -22.31 19.55
C VAL A 894 -32.05 -21.30 18.70
N VAL A 895 -31.39 -20.25 18.20
CA VAL A 895 -31.95 -19.28 17.26
C VAL A 895 -32.28 -19.95 15.92
N SER A 896 -31.30 -20.63 15.32
CA SER A 896 -31.44 -21.37 14.07
C SER A 896 -32.50 -22.48 14.16
N PHE A 897 -32.59 -23.15 15.31
CA PHE A 897 -33.61 -24.16 15.55
C PHE A 897 -35.02 -23.56 15.58
N LYS A 898 -35.23 -22.43 16.27
CA LYS A 898 -36.50 -21.72 16.29
C LYS A 898 -36.91 -21.28 14.89
N ALA A 899 -35.99 -20.68 14.13
CA ALA A 899 -36.24 -20.25 12.75
C ALA A 899 -36.71 -21.40 11.86
N TYR A 900 -36.07 -22.57 11.97
CA TYR A 900 -36.48 -23.78 11.26
C TYR A 900 -37.88 -24.28 11.67
N GLN A 901 -38.24 -24.26 12.96
CA GLN A 901 -39.59 -24.65 13.40
C GLN A 901 -40.66 -23.64 12.96
N GLU A 902 -40.38 -22.34 13.05
CA GLU A 902 -41.34 -21.31 12.63
C GLU A 902 -41.57 -21.32 11.12
N PHE A 903 -40.53 -21.51 10.31
CA PHE A 903 -40.69 -21.73 8.87
C PHE A 903 -41.49 -23.02 8.56
N LYS A 904 -41.28 -24.11 9.30
CA LYS A 904 -42.07 -25.34 9.14
C LYS A 904 -43.55 -25.19 9.49
N GLU A 905 -43.91 -24.30 10.42
CA GLU A 905 -45.30 -24.04 10.79
C GLU A 905 -45.96 -23.02 9.85
N LYS A 906 -45.24 -21.97 9.44
CA LYS A 906 -45.80 -20.73 8.86
C LYS A 906 -45.37 -20.49 7.40
N GLY A 907 -44.37 -21.21 6.90
CA GLY A 907 -43.70 -20.88 5.63
C GLY A 907 -43.15 -19.46 5.65
N ASN A 908 -43.40 -18.70 4.60
CA ASN A 908 -42.99 -17.30 4.46
C ASN A 908 -43.77 -16.32 5.36
N ALA A 909 -44.77 -16.76 6.14
CA ALA A 909 -45.48 -15.91 7.11
C ALA A 909 -44.68 -15.70 8.42
N ILE A 910 -43.40 -15.36 8.26
CA ILE A 910 -42.40 -15.05 9.29
C ILE A 910 -41.72 -13.72 8.94
N ASP A 911 -40.91 -13.17 9.84
CA ASP A 911 -40.09 -12.01 9.50
C ASP A 911 -38.85 -12.42 8.65
N ALA A 912 -38.28 -11.44 7.95
CA ALA A 912 -37.19 -11.69 7.02
C ALA A 912 -35.86 -12.12 7.69
N ASN A 913 -35.60 -11.77 8.96
CA ASN A 913 -34.40 -12.27 9.65
C ASN A 913 -34.57 -13.75 10.03
N THR A 914 -35.75 -14.15 10.51
CA THR A 914 -36.10 -15.56 10.75
C THR A 914 -36.06 -16.37 9.44
N TYR A 915 -36.55 -15.82 8.32
CA TYR A 915 -36.41 -16.44 7.00
C TYR A 915 -34.95 -16.59 6.57
N GLY A 916 -34.13 -15.53 6.74
CA GLY A 916 -32.71 -15.56 6.42
C GLY A 916 -31.89 -16.58 7.21
N GLU A 917 -32.16 -16.67 8.52
CA GLU A 917 -31.55 -17.67 9.42
C GLU A 917 -31.95 -19.10 9.00
N TYR A 918 -33.23 -19.36 8.70
CA TYR A 918 -33.67 -20.64 8.12
C TYR A 918 -32.94 -20.94 6.80
N LEU A 919 -32.95 -19.98 5.86
CA LEU A 919 -32.41 -20.16 4.52
C LEU A 919 -30.93 -20.55 4.58
N SER A 920 -30.15 -19.87 5.43
CA SER A 920 -28.71 -20.18 5.55
C SER A 920 -28.40 -21.41 6.41
N ARG A 921 -28.98 -21.56 7.60
CA ARG A 921 -28.65 -22.68 8.49
C ARG A 921 -29.30 -24.01 8.10
N ILE A 922 -30.33 -24.00 7.26
CA ILE A 922 -31.04 -25.22 6.82
C ILE A 922 -30.83 -25.49 5.32
N GLU A 923 -31.27 -24.59 4.42
CA GLU A 923 -31.12 -24.85 2.97
C GLU A 923 -29.64 -24.77 2.54
N GLY A 924 -28.95 -23.70 2.90
CA GLY A 924 -27.54 -23.48 2.55
C GLY A 924 -26.63 -24.55 3.15
N GLN A 925 -26.73 -24.81 4.45
CA GLN A 925 -25.87 -25.82 5.10
C GLN A 925 -26.19 -27.27 4.70
N ARG A 926 -27.41 -27.59 4.23
CA ARG A 926 -27.71 -28.91 3.66
C ARG A 926 -26.90 -29.16 2.40
N GLU A 927 -26.93 -28.22 1.46
CA GLU A 927 -26.27 -28.37 0.16
C GLU A 927 -24.76 -28.15 0.23
N ALA A 928 -24.28 -27.28 1.12
CA ALA A 928 -22.86 -27.14 1.45
C ALA A 928 -22.23 -28.44 1.99
N ASN A 929 -23.05 -29.38 2.47
CA ASN A 929 -22.63 -30.68 3.00
C ASN A 929 -23.26 -31.85 2.22
N ASN A 930 -23.66 -31.63 0.96
CA ASN A 930 -24.27 -32.66 0.11
C ASN A 930 -23.29 -33.82 -0.14
N PRO A 931 -23.72 -35.10 -0.03
CA PRO A 931 -22.87 -36.27 -0.36
C PRO A 931 -22.32 -36.32 -1.80
N ASN A 932 -22.84 -35.50 -2.73
CA ASN A 932 -22.27 -35.34 -4.06
C ASN A 932 -21.02 -34.43 -4.11
N LEU A 933 -20.70 -33.71 -3.03
CA LEU A 933 -19.54 -32.83 -2.95
C LEU A 933 -18.21 -33.58 -3.15
N GLU A 934 -17.27 -32.91 -3.82
CA GLU A 934 -15.87 -33.28 -3.95
C GLU A 934 -15.00 -32.04 -3.74
N VAL A 935 -14.26 -32.00 -2.64
CA VAL A 935 -13.34 -30.90 -2.30
C VAL A 935 -11.94 -31.25 -2.78
N ILE A 936 -11.51 -30.60 -3.85
CA ILE A 936 -10.17 -30.74 -4.43
C ILE A 936 -9.15 -30.00 -3.55
N PRO A 937 -8.07 -30.63 -3.08
CA PRO A 937 -7.00 -29.93 -2.36
C PRO A 937 -6.31 -28.89 -3.25
N ALA A 938 -6.14 -27.66 -2.76
CA ALA A 938 -5.23 -26.71 -3.40
C ALA A 938 -3.76 -27.10 -3.10
N GLY A 939 -2.87 -26.83 -4.05
CA GLY A 939 -1.44 -27.21 -3.96
C GLY A 939 -0.56 -26.22 -3.18
N PHE A 940 -1.05 -24.99 -2.95
CA PHE A 940 -0.31 -23.95 -2.23
C PHE A 940 -1.25 -22.82 -1.75
N TYR A 941 -0.98 -22.28 -0.56
CA TYR A 941 -1.64 -21.07 -0.02
C TYR A 941 -0.63 -19.99 0.42
N GLY A 942 0.67 -20.25 0.35
CA GLY A 942 1.70 -19.36 0.88
C GLY A 942 1.91 -18.10 0.05
N THR A 943 3.03 -17.41 0.29
CA THR A 943 3.47 -16.27 -0.50
C THR A 943 4.95 -16.43 -0.81
N THR A 944 5.33 -16.33 -2.08
CA THR A 944 6.73 -16.44 -2.51
C THR A 944 7.40 -15.06 -2.63
N GLU A 945 8.72 -15.01 -2.76
CA GLU A 945 9.44 -13.73 -2.93
C GLU A 945 9.05 -13.01 -4.22
N THR A 946 8.86 -13.74 -5.33
CA THR A 946 8.40 -13.11 -6.58
C THR A 946 6.92 -12.71 -6.52
N MET A 947 6.07 -13.41 -5.73
CA MET A 947 4.71 -12.94 -5.44
C MET A 947 4.70 -11.57 -4.77
N LYS A 948 5.50 -11.35 -3.71
CA LYS A 948 5.64 -10.06 -2.99
C LYS A 948 5.89 -8.87 -3.93
N LEU A 949 6.50 -9.10 -5.09
CA LEU A 949 6.87 -8.06 -6.06
C LEU A 949 5.96 -7.96 -7.30
N LYS A 950 5.25 -9.03 -7.67
CA LYS A 950 4.59 -9.14 -8.99
C LYS A 950 3.13 -9.57 -8.94
N TRP A 951 2.65 -10.20 -7.86
CA TRP A 951 1.36 -10.90 -7.83
C TRP A 951 0.17 -10.01 -8.18
N ALA A 952 0.05 -8.81 -7.58
CA ALA A 952 -1.04 -7.89 -7.87
C ALA A 952 -1.14 -7.47 -9.35
N ASN A 953 -0.01 -7.39 -10.08
CA ASN A 953 -0.03 -7.11 -11.52
C ASN A 953 -0.48 -8.33 -12.34
N LEU A 954 -0.14 -9.54 -11.89
CA LEU A 954 -0.51 -10.80 -12.52
C LEU A 954 -2.01 -11.12 -12.31
N GLN A 955 -2.53 -10.92 -11.10
CA GLN A 955 -3.96 -11.03 -10.79
C GLN A 955 -4.78 -10.01 -11.58
N LYS A 956 -4.35 -8.74 -11.64
CA LYS A 956 -5.04 -7.73 -12.44
C LYS A 956 -5.05 -8.06 -13.94
N LEU A 957 -3.95 -8.58 -14.47
CA LEU A 957 -3.86 -9.04 -15.86
C LEU A 957 -4.84 -10.20 -16.13
N GLU A 958 -4.96 -11.12 -15.18
CA GLU A 958 -5.89 -12.26 -15.22
C GLU A 958 -7.36 -11.79 -15.22
N GLU A 959 -7.77 -11.01 -14.21
CA GLU A 959 -9.11 -10.46 -14.05
C GLU A 959 -9.55 -9.67 -15.30
N GLU A 960 -8.72 -8.72 -15.74
CA GLU A 960 -9.01 -7.91 -16.93
C GLU A 960 -9.17 -8.78 -18.19
N THR A 961 -8.42 -9.86 -18.33
CA THR A 961 -8.50 -10.74 -19.51
C THR A 961 -9.77 -11.61 -19.45
N MET A 962 -10.05 -12.25 -18.31
CA MET A 962 -11.25 -13.08 -18.14
C MET A 962 -12.52 -12.27 -18.41
N LEU A 963 -12.62 -11.06 -17.84
CA LEU A 963 -13.79 -10.20 -18.01
C LEU A 963 -13.97 -9.74 -19.46
N LYS A 964 -12.89 -9.34 -20.16
CA LYS A 964 -12.96 -8.96 -21.59
C LYS A 964 -13.41 -10.13 -22.48
N ILE A 965 -13.00 -11.36 -22.17
CA ILE A 965 -13.44 -12.56 -22.90
C ILE A 965 -14.93 -12.87 -22.61
N ILE A 966 -15.35 -12.83 -21.34
CA ILE A 966 -16.75 -13.05 -20.95
C ILE A 966 -17.68 -12.00 -21.59
N MET A 967 -17.29 -10.73 -21.56
CA MET A 967 -18.08 -9.65 -22.18
C MET A 967 -18.06 -9.68 -23.72
N GLY A 968 -17.14 -10.43 -24.34
CA GLY A 968 -16.95 -10.49 -25.79
C GLY A 968 -16.22 -9.29 -26.38
N GLU A 969 -15.51 -8.53 -25.55
CA GLU A 969 -14.60 -7.44 -25.96
C GLU A 969 -13.28 -7.99 -26.53
N ALA A 970 -12.87 -9.18 -26.07
CA ALA A 970 -11.73 -9.94 -26.58
C ALA A 970 -12.19 -11.29 -27.18
N SER A 971 -11.39 -11.86 -28.10
CA SER A 971 -11.58 -13.25 -28.51
C SER A 971 -11.17 -14.19 -27.37
N VAL A 972 -11.74 -15.38 -27.33
CA VAL A 972 -11.26 -16.48 -26.47
C VAL A 972 -9.79 -16.80 -26.74
N ASP A 973 -9.28 -16.52 -27.95
CA ASP A 973 -7.86 -16.67 -28.30
C ASP A 973 -6.92 -15.73 -27.52
N GLU A 974 -7.45 -14.63 -26.95
CA GLU A 974 -6.68 -13.73 -26.07
C GLU A 974 -6.21 -14.48 -24.80
N PHE A 975 -6.89 -15.56 -24.40
CA PHE A 975 -6.46 -16.43 -23.30
C PHE A 975 -5.04 -16.97 -23.50
N ASP A 976 -4.68 -17.37 -24.73
CA ASP A 976 -3.35 -17.93 -25.01
C ASP A 976 -2.28 -16.83 -24.88
N THR A 977 -2.62 -15.61 -25.31
CA THR A 977 -1.76 -14.41 -25.19
C THR A 977 -1.62 -13.96 -23.73
N PHE A 978 -2.68 -14.12 -22.92
CA PHE A 978 -2.66 -13.95 -21.47
C PHE A 978 -1.72 -14.97 -20.82
N VAL A 979 -1.84 -16.27 -21.12
CA VAL A 979 -0.97 -17.32 -20.55
C VAL A 979 0.50 -17.04 -20.85
N ASP A 980 0.85 -16.78 -22.11
CA ASP A 980 2.22 -16.46 -22.53
C ASP A 980 2.75 -15.16 -21.88
N THR A 981 1.87 -14.22 -21.53
CA THR A 981 2.25 -12.97 -20.87
C THR A 981 2.40 -13.13 -19.36
N TRP A 982 1.45 -13.80 -18.69
CA TRP A 982 1.47 -14.10 -17.26
C TRP A 982 2.76 -14.87 -16.90
N LYS A 983 3.04 -15.96 -17.63
CA LYS A 983 4.25 -16.78 -17.49
C LYS A 983 5.53 -15.94 -17.59
N ARG A 984 5.70 -15.24 -18.73
CA ARG A 984 6.87 -14.41 -19.05
C ARG A 984 7.06 -13.17 -18.16
N THR A 985 6.01 -12.68 -17.49
CA THR A 985 6.11 -11.50 -16.62
C THR A 985 6.38 -11.82 -15.15
N GLY A 986 6.38 -13.11 -14.77
CA GLY A 986 6.75 -13.58 -13.43
C GLY A 986 6.07 -14.89 -13.03
N GLY A 987 5.05 -15.34 -13.76
CA GLY A 987 4.29 -16.53 -13.43
C GLY A 987 5.10 -17.84 -13.45
N ASP A 988 6.06 -18.01 -14.37
CA ASP A 988 6.91 -19.20 -14.40
C ASP A 988 7.86 -19.24 -13.18
N GLU A 989 8.45 -18.09 -12.84
CA GLU A 989 9.35 -17.89 -11.69
C GLU A 989 8.63 -18.13 -10.36
N ILE A 990 7.40 -17.63 -10.22
CA ILE A 990 6.53 -17.94 -9.07
C ILE A 990 6.15 -19.42 -9.04
N THR A 991 5.89 -20.05 -10.19
CA THR A 991 5.56 -21.48 -10.23
C THR A 991 6.75 -22.34 -9.80
N GLU A 992 7.98 -21.97 -10.16
CA GLU A 992 9.21 -22.61 -9.69
C GLU A 992 9.37 -22.44 -8.16
N GLU A 993 9.22 -21.21 -7.65
CA GLU A 993 9.24 -20.91 -6.20
C GLU A 993 8.17 -21.70 -5.41
N VAL A 994 6.95 -21.80 -5.93
CA VAL A 994 5.84 -22.58 -5.33
C VAL A 994 6.19 -24.07 -5.24
N ASN A 995 6.76 -24.65 -6.30
CA ASN A 995 7.18 -26.06 -6.27
C ASN A 995 8.38 -26.29 -5.35
N GLU A 996 9.30 -25.32 -5.25
CA GLU A 996 10.37 -25.34 -4.25
C GLU A 996 9.85 -25.28 -2.81
N MET A 997 8.72 -24.60 -2.55
CA MET A 997 8.12 -24.52 -1.22
C MET A 997 7.26 -25.75 -0.88
N SER A 998 6.39 -26.19 -1.79
CA SER A 998 5.52 -27.37 -1.58
C SER A 998 6.24 -28.72 -1.63
N SER A 999 7.57 -28.74 -1.77
CA SER A 999 8.42 -29.95 -1.73
C SER A 999 9.33 -30.04 -0.49
N ARG A 1000 9.15 -29.16 0.49
CA ARG A 1000 9.91 -29.10 1.76
C ARG A 1000 9.11 -29.63 2.95
#